data_AF-A0A832MD61-F1
#
_entry.id   AF-A0A832MD61-F1
#
_cell.length_a   1.000
_cell.length_b   1.000
_cell.length_c   1.000
_cell.angle_alpha   90.00
_cell.angle_beta   90.00
_cell.angle_gamma   90.00
#
_symmetry.space_group_name_H-M   'P 1'
#
loop_
_entity.id
_entity.type
_entity.pdbx_description
1 polymer ?
#
loop_
_entity_poly.entity_id
_entity_poly.type
_entity_poly.pdbx_seq_one_letter_code
_entity_poly.pdbx_strand_id
1 'polypeptide(L)'
;MYAYGFTEAAGNFQDNNFGRGGFGGDPVIADAQDGARINDPFYRNNAYFVPTQDGVPGHMAMFIWDGPRPDRDGSLDAEIVCHEYTHGVSTRLVGGGEVLFWEHQPNGLGEGWSDIVPMCLLSEASDDPNAVYPMAGYSCYMYDDLTENYYFGIRRYPYSTDMTKNPLTLKDIDPDLADPHLGIPINPIFMAYNDPTEVHNMGEVWCMALWEVRANLVDSLGWDEGNSTMLQLIVDGMKLCPPNPTYLEARDAIVQADEMTFGGLNKAEIWRGFAKRGMGYSAKVPPANTTRGVVEAFDLPPDVTISPPDGILEIYFTPSDGSTVLGGSVTPVYVRVRDGVSVTNATVKGLINGVTPLTFNNAGTPPDARRNDSIYSANISVPSTGTNLTLTVAVTAPGKLDATNTVTYYVAVRPPNDLFKNATKVRAEGAVLASNNRFADAALEVGEPNHAGAPLVTSSLWWSWTAQADGPVLVDTSGSKFNTLLAVYTGSSVNALKEVASAQTKPGGRRAYVTFNAKKGVAYNIAVASVGTNYSGAITLAILPNGTPDLTKPVVSVARPVSGIIVQENTIDLIASAFDPGPVSSGVDKINVQVLPITYRNGMMSFAPGATSTTNKLALVPGYNTVKVYATDLAGNASDEVTLMVTYRRNPVPNDHFSFAAFLTANSGTVTADTTEATREPGEPRHADNDGGHSVWYKFKAPQNGALLLSTEGSDFDTLIGLYQGDRVDSLKKVGANDDAFEGSAFSKLQQGVRSNQLYYIAVDGFNGSTGKVQLAWSFTPAELYTITLSGTPGGIVKEHDFGVVDVVAGSAQVLTAVPDKGFEFVLWEGSYETSENPVSVLADTNLAIHAVFRAVAYSDDFESGNLSKLAWSTTGAAGWYVTNTTASAGSYAARSGAISHGQSSSLKLTGKVVTGTVEFDAKVSSEAGWDLFEFYMDGASVPLLRLSGEVGWARYSYPISEGTHTFEWRYTKDNQNSVGLDAAFIDNVNIPLVPPVDPTAPARLVLKKTPQGTSELQLTGQPDQVYVILRALELPVNTKPNWVPVSTNRAVEGQIRLFFDPAVSGAQQGFYRAVTY
;
A
#
# COMPACT_ATOMS: atom_id res chain seq x y z
N MET A 1 6.36 -28.52 -11.50
CA MET A 1 5.44 -27.47 -12.03
C MET A 1 4.76 -27.81 -13.36
N TYR A 2 5.47 -28.24 -14.41
CA TYR A 2 4.83 -28.61 -15.70
C TYR A 2 3.65 -29.56 -15.57
N ALA A 3 3.79 -30.62 -14.75
CA ALA A 3 2.75 -31.61 -14.49
C ALA A 3 1.46 -31.03 -13.87
N TYR A 4 1.56 -29.86 -13.22
CA TYR A 4 0.45 -29.17 -12.57
C TYR A 4 -0.12 -28.04 -13.45
N GLY A 5 0.35 -27.91 -14.70
CA GLY A 5 -0.22 -27.01 -15.69
C GLY A 5 0.53 -25.69 -15.91
N PHE A 6 1.79 -25.55 -15.45
CA PHE A 6 2.69 -24.50 -15.93
C PHE A 6 3.39 -24.97 -17.21
N THR A 7 2.61 -25.02 -18.29
CA THR A 7 3.01 -25.49 -19.62
C THR A 7 3.45 -24.34 -20.51
N GLU A 8 3.85 -24.65 -21.74
CA GLU A 8 4.30 -23.69 -22.74
C GLU A 8 3.22 -22.62 -23.00
N ALA A 9 1.96 -23.03 -23.16
CA ALA A 9 0.84 -22.10 -23.34
C ALA A 9 0.52 -21.25 -22.10
N ALA A 10 1.01 -21.65 -20.93
CA ALA A 10 0.89 -20.91 -19.68
C ALA A 10 2.16 -20.06 -19.39
N GLY A 11 3.05 -19.91 -20.36
CA GLY A 11 4.25 -19.09 -20.27
C GLY A 11 5.34 -19.69 -19.39
N ASN A 12 5.62 -20.99 -19.54
CA ASN A 12 6.75 -21.61 -18.85
C ASN A 12 8.11 -21.24 -19.46
N PHE A 13 9.19 -21.47 -18.72
CA PHE A 13 10.55 -21.15 -19.16
C PHE A 13 11.15 -22.30 -19.99
N GLN A 14 11.19 -22.16 -21.32
CA GLN A 14 11.73 -23.17 -22.23
C GLN A 14 12.42 -22.55 -23.45
N ASP A 15 13.59 -23.09 -23.81
CA ASP A 15 14.27 -22.67 -25.05
C ASP A 15 13.47 -23.02 -26.31
N ASN A 16 12.73 -24.13 -26.29
CA ASN A 16 11.87 -24.55 -27.40
C ASN A 16 10.55 -25.15 -26.89
N ASN A 17 9.43 -24.56 -27.32
CA ASN A 17 8.09 -24.95 -26.90
C ASN A 17 7.49 -26.10 -27.72
N PHE A 18 8.23 -26.67 -28.67
CA PHE A 18 7.81 -27.80 -29.53
C PHE A 18 6.47 -27.59 -30.26
N GLY A 19 6.11 -26.33 -30.53
CA GLY A 19 4.83 -25.96 -31.15
C GLY A 19 3.61 -26.10 -30.24
N ARG A 20 3.78 -26.20 -28.92
CA ARG A 20 2.71 -26.43 -27.93
C ARG A 20 2.05 -25.16 -27.37
N GLY A 21 2.41 -23.98 -27.88
CA GLY A 21 1.90 -22.68 -27.43
C GLY A 21 2.98 -21.82 -26.74
N GLY A 22 2.61 -20.60 -26.33
CA GLY A 22 3.53 -19.64 -25.68
C GLY A 22 4.66 -19.12 -26.58
N PHE A 23 5.55 -18.34 -25.99
CA PHE A 23 6.76 -17.83 -26.62
C PHE A 23 8.00 -18.53 -26.04
N GLY A 24 8.64 -19.39 -26.84
CA GLY A 24 9.90 -20.03 -26.42
C GLY A 24 11.11 -19.11 -26.57
N GLY A 25 12.29 -19.64 -26.25
CA GLY A 25 13.55 -18.89 -26.24
C GLY A 25 13.82 -18.23 -24.90
N ASP A 26 13.18 -18.72 -23.84
CA ASP A 26 13.22 -18.16 -22.50
C ASP A 26 13.61 -19.17 -21.41
N PRO A 27 14.68 -19.96 -21.58
CA PRO A 27 15.16 -20.80 -20.49
C PRO A 27 15.55 -19.92 -19.29
N VAL A 28 15.41 -20.44 -18.07
CA VAL A 28 15.98 -19.76 -16.90
C VAL A 28 17.51 -19.78 -17.01
N ILE A 29 18.12 -18.61 -16.94
CA ILE A 29 19.55 -18.45 -16.71
C ILE A 29 19.76 -18.58 -15.21
N ALA A 30 20.47 -19.60 -14.76
CA ALA A 30 20.70 -19.87 -13.33
C ALA A 30 22.20 -19.83 -13.02
N ASP A 31 22.63 -18.75 -12.37
CA ASP A 31 24.02 -18.54 -11.99
C ASP A 31 24.26 -19.07 -10.57
N ALA A 32 25.17 -20.04 -10.46
CA ALA A 32 25.61 -20.59 -9.19
C ALA A 32 26.82 -19.81 -8.66
N GLN A 33 26.83 -19.54 -7.35
CA GLN A 33 27.89 -18.81 -6.67
C GLN A 33 28.15 -17.42 -7.29
N ASP A 34 27.08 -16.75 -7.71
CA ASP A 34 27.20 -15.43 -8.33
C ASP A 34 27.83 -14.44 -7.34
N GLY A 35 28.71 -13.57 -7.84
CA GLY A 35 29.48 -12.64 -7.01
C GLY A 35 30.52 -13.26 -6.04
N ALA A 36 30.68 -14.59 -5.97
CA ALA A 36 31.54 -15.25 -4.98
C ALA A 36 33.03 -14.85 -5.03
N ARG A 37 33.50 -14.29 -6.15
CA ARG A 37 34.88 -13.78 -6.32
C ARG A 37 35.08 -12.34 -5.86
N ILE A 38 33.99 -11.60 -5.65
CA ILE A 38 34.00 -10.15 -5.39
C ILE A 38 34.03 -9.89 -3.87
N ASN A 39 33.67 -10.91 -3.05
CA ASN A 39 33.61 -10.83 -1.58
C ASN A 39 32.90 -9.56 -1.09
N ASP A 40 31.83 -9.21 -1.79
CA ASP A 40 30.96 -8.08 -1.50
C ASP A 40 29.75 -8.61 -0.71
N PRO A 41 29.43 -8.02 0.45
CA PRO A 41 28.27 -8.41 1.25
C PRO A 41 26.94 -8.41 0.47
N PHE A 42 26.82 -7.60 -0.59
CA PHE A 42 25.62 -7.54 -1.43
C PHE A 42 25.35 -8.84 -2.19
N TYR A 43 26.40 -9.60 -2.53
CA TYR A 43 26.30 -10.87 -3.28
C TYR A 43 26.54 -12.09 -2.39
N ARG A 44 26.10 -12.02 -1.13
CA ARG A 44 26.21 -13.09 -0.15
C ARG A 44 24.94 -13.18 0.69
N ASN A 45 24.72 -14.33 1.32
CA ASN A 45 23.62 -14.58 2.26
C ASN A 45 22.22 -14.30 1.67
N ASN A 46 22.07 -14.49 0.35
CA ASN A 46 20.84 -14.20 -0.35
C ASN A 46 20.74 -15.00 -1.65
N ALA A 47 19.62 -14.84 -2.35
CA ALA A 47 19.43 -15.23 -3.74
C ALA A 47 18.42 -14.25 -4.37
N TYR A 48 18.26 -14.27 -5.69
CA TYR A 48 17.15 -13.58 -6.32
C TYR A 48 16.73 -14.23 -7.63
N PHE A 49 15.49 -13.94 -8.04
CA PHE A 49 14.98 -14.17 -9.38
C PHE A 49 14.53 -12.86 -10.01
N VAL A 50 14.99 -12.55 -11.21
CA VAL A 50 14.47 -11.48 -12.06
C VAL A 50 13.44 -12.10 -13.00
N PRO A 51 12.14 -11.92 -12.73
CA PRO A 51 11.11 -12.41 -13.62
C PRO A 51 11.03 -11.53 -14.86
N THR A 52 10.67 -12.16 -15.97
CA THR A 52 10.56 -11.54 -17.28
C THR A 52 9.31 -12.05 -17.97
N GLN A 53 8.80 -11.31 -18.96
CA GLN A 53 7.66 -11.75 -19.77
C GLN A 53 7.96 -13.02 -20.58
N ASP A 54 6.92 -13.72 -21.02
CA ASP A 54 7.03 -14.90 -21.89
C ASP A 54 7.89 -14.63 -23.14
N GLY A 55 8.80 -15.57 -23.45
CA GLY A 55 9.77 -15.42 -24.55
C GLY A 55 11.02 -14.59 -24.21
N VAL A 56 11.18 -14.14 -22.97
CA VAL A 56 12.43 -13.57 -22.46
C VAL A 56 12.96 -14.44 -21.31
N PRO A 57 14.24 -14.86 -21.32
CA PRO A 57 14.84 -15.63 -20.22
C PRO A 57 14.63 -14.96 -18.86
N GLY A 58 14.19 -15.73 -17.85
CA GLY A 58 14.29 -15.32 -16.45
C GLY A 58 15.71 -15.49 -15.95
N HIS A 59 16.13 -14.70 -14.95
CA HIS A 59 17.49 -14.79 -14.41
C HIS A 59 17.45 -15.09 -12.90
N MET A 60 18.02 -16.21 -12.51
CA MET A 60 18.19 -16.64 -11.13
C MET A 60 19.67 -16.51 -10.75
N ALA A 61 19.95 -15.87 -9.63
CA ALA A 61 21.30 -15.76 -9.07
C ALA A 61 21.31 -16.37 -7.67
N MET A 62 22.19 -17.35 -7.47
CA MET A 62 22.37 -18.06 -6.20
C MET A 62 23.69 -17.65 -5.56
N PHE A 63 23.69 -17.23 -4.30
CA PHE A 63 24.90 -16.76 -3.62
C PHE A 63 25.48 -17.76 -2.61
N ILE A 64 26.69 -17.43 -2.15
CA ILE A 64 27.34 -18.09 -1.01
C ILE A 64 26.80 -17.51 0.30
N TRP A 65 26.57 -18.38 1.28
CA TRP A 65 26.12 -18.07 2.64
C TRP A 65 27.27 -18.21 3.64
N ASP A 66 27.46 -17.18 4.46
CA ASP A 66 28.50 -17.05 5.46
C ASP A 66 28.29 -18.02 6.61
N GLY A 67 29.31 -18.85 6.84
CA GLY A 67 29.34 -19.74 7.99
C GLY A 67 28.56 -21.06 7.81
N PRO A 68 28.93 -22.10 8.58
CA PRO A 68 30.24 -22.30 9.20
C PRO A 68 31.33 -22.42 8.12
N ARG A 69 32.62 -22.35 8.46
CA ARG A 69 33.68 -22.55 7.46
C ARG A 69 33.88 -24.05 7.13
N PRO A 70 33.94 -24.45 5.85
CA PRO A 70 33.78 -23.61 4.66
C PRO A 70 32.33 -23.18 4.45
N ASP A 71 32.16 -21.93 3.99
CA ASP A 71 30.88 -21.28 3.68
C ASP A 71 29.96 -22.18 2.84
N ARG A 72 28.65 -22.02 3.00
CA ARG A 72 27.64 -22.85 2.31
C ARG A 72 27.26 -22.26 0.96
N ASP A 73 27.07 -23.12 -0.02
CA ASP A 73 26.61 -22.72 -1.35
C ASP A 73 25.08 -22.80 -1.39
N GLY A 74 24.40 -21.67 -1.53
CA GLY A 74 22.93 -21.62 -1.61
C GLY A 74 22.38 -22.42 -2.79
N SER A 75 23.19 -22.67 -3.82
CA SER A 75 22.82 -23.51 -4.97
C SER A 75 22.60 -24.99 -4.60
N LEU A 76 23.07 -25.41 -3.41
CA LEU A 76 22.86 -26.76 -2.87
C LEU A 76 21.61 -26.85 -1.97
N ASP A 77 20.95 -25.72 -1.73
CA ASP A 77 19.72 -25.65 -0.95
C ASP A 77 18.52 -25.66 -1.89
N ALA A 78 17.90 -26.85 -2.03
CA ALA A 78 16.78 -27.03 -2.95
C ALA A 78 15.58 -26.14 -2.60
N GLU A 79 15.42 -25.78 -1.33
CA GLU A 79 14.36 -24.87 -0.89
C GLU A 79 14.55 -23.48 -1.50
N ILE A 80 15.76 -22.92 -1.45
CA ILE A 80 16.06 -21.61 -2.04
C ILE A 80 15.93 -21.66 -3.56
N VAL A 81 16.49 -22.67 -4.23
CA VAL A 81 16.41 -22.77 -5.70
C VAL A 81 14.95 -22.84 -6.17
N CYS A 82 14.12 -23.61 -5.48
CA CYS A 82 12.69 -23.71 -5.80
C CYS A 82 11.91 -22.45 -5.42
N HIS A 83 12.30 -21.73 -4.35
CA HIS A 83 11.75 -20.41 -4.00
C HIS A 83 11.95 -19.43 -5.14
N GLU A 84 13.21 -19.25 -5.57
CA GLU A 84 13.53 -18.33 -6.65
C GLU A 84 12.82 -18.69 -7.96
N TYR A 85 12.78 -19.98 -8.31
CA TYR A 85 12.05 -20.42 -9.50
C TYR A 85 10.55 -20.08 -9.43
N THR A 86 9.97 -20.10 -8.22
CA THR A 86 8.56 -19.85 -8.00
C THR A 86 8.19 -18.38 -8.13
N HIS A 87 9.12 -17.43 -7.89
CA HIS A 87 8.92 -16.03 -8.31
C HIS A 87 8.68 -15.92 -9.81
N GLY A 88 9.42 -16.69 -10.63
CA GLY A 88 9.17 -16.78 -12.06
C GLY A 88 7.80 -17.37 -12.40
N VAL A 89 7.41 -18.45 -11.73
CA VAL A 89 6.11 -19.12 -11.93
C VAL A 89 4.94 -18.18 -11.59
N SER A 90 4.96 -17.57 -10.41
CA SER A 90 3.89 -16.70 -9.94
C SER A 90 3.75 -15.46 -10.83
N THR A 91 4.87 -14.86 -11.25
CA THR A 91 4.85 -13.70 -12.17
C THR A 91 4.25 -14.05 -13.53
N ARG A 92 4.55 -15.24 -14.08
CA ARG A 92 4.03 -15.68 -15.39
C ARG A 92 2.55 -16.06 -15.34
N LEU A 93 2.04 -16.53 -14.20
CA LEU A 93 0.68 -17.05 -14.07
C LEU A 93 -0.33 -16.00 -13.57
N VAL A 94 0.03 -15.20 -12.56
CA VAL A 94 -0.90 -14.24 -11.93
C VAL A 94 -1.25 -13.14 -12.93
N GLY A 95 -2.56 -12.84 -13.06
CA GLY A 95 -3.04 -11.87 -14.04
C GLY A 95 -2.72 -12.21 -15.50
N GLY A 96 -2.37 -13.47 -15.81
CA GLY A 96 -1.97 -13.90 -17.15
C GLY A 96 -0.59 -13.39 -17.59
N GLY A 97 0.30 -13.07 -16.66
CA GLY A 97 1.64 -12.57 -16.96
C GLY A 97 1.70 -11.05 -17.19
N GLU A 98 0.61 -10.33 -16.92
CA GLU A 98 0.56 -8.86 -16.95
C GLU A 98 1.05 -8.22 -15.64
N VAL A 99 1.38 -9.03 -14.63
CA VAL A 99 1.79 -8.56 -13.31
C VAL A 99 3.28 -8.32 -13.23
N LEU A 100 3.61 -7.18 -12.66
CA LEU A 100 4.88 -6.93 -12.01
C LEU A 100 4.47 -6.62 -10.57
N PHE A 101 4.90 -7.43 -9.61
CA PHE A 101 4.53 -7.29 -8.19
C PHE A 101 5.01 -5.92 -7.64
N TRP A 102 4.28 -4.84 -7.93
CA TRP A 102 4.67 -3.47 -7.55
C TRP A 102 3.86 -2.94 -6.38
N GLU A 103 2.74 -3.60 -6.06
CA GLU A 103 1.85 -3.23 -4.97
C GLU A 103 2.17 -4.05 -3.72
N HIS A 104 1.88 -3.50 -2.54
CA HIS A 104 2.27 -4.09 -1.25
C HIS A 104 1.77 -5.52 -1.03
N GLN A 105 0.46 -5.78 -1.15
CA GLN A 105 -0.11 -7.11 -0.89
C GLN A 105 0.36 -8.18 -1.89
N PRO A 106 0.37 -7.92 -3.22
CA PRO A 106 0.90 -8.88 -4.19
C PRO A 106 2.34 -9.30 -3.92
N ASN A 107 3.21 -8.39 -3.48
CA ASN A 107 4.60 -8.73 -3.14
C ASN A 107 4.67 -9.79 -2.03
N GLY A 108 3.88 -9.61 -0.97
CA GLY A 108 3.77 -10.61 0.10
C GLY A 108 3.25 -11.96 -0.40
N LEU A 109 2.23 -11.96 -1.27
CA LEU A 109 1.74 -13.20 -1.89
C LEU A 109 2.82 -13.91 -2.72
N GLY A 110 3.63 -13.14 -3.46
CA GLY A 110 4.77 -13.63 -4.24
C GLY A 110 5.79 -14.39 -3.41
N GLU A 111 6.19 -13.84 -2.26
CA GLU A 111 7.07 -14.51 -1.30
C GLU A 111 6.42 -15.76 -0.68
N GLY A 112 5.16 -15.67 -0.27
CA GLY A 112 4.47 -16.79 0.37
C GLY A 112 4.24 -17.98 -0.56
N TRP A 113 3.96 -17.74 -1.84
CA TRP A 113 3.92 -18.80 -2.85
C TRP A 113 5.30 -19.44 -3.05
N SER A 114 6.35 -18.62 -3.01
CA SER A 114 7.72 -19.06 -3.21
C SER A 114 8.25 -19.90 -2.04
N ASP A 115 7.71 -19.73 -0.83
CA ASP A 115 7.99 -20.63 0.29
C ASP A 115 7.17 -21.93 0.25
N ILE A 116 5.85 -21.87 -0.03
CA ILE A 116 4.99 -23.06 0.08
C ILE A 116 5.26 -24.12 -0.99
N VAL A 117 5.64 -23.71 -2.21
CA VAL A 117 5.88 -24.62 -3.34
C VAL A 117 7.07 -25.56 -3.07
N PRO A 118 8.27 -25.09 -2.68
CA PRO A 118 9.37 -25.97 -2.26
C PRO A 118 8.96 -26.90 -1.14
N MET A 119 8.27 -26.41 -0.11
CA MET A 119 7.83 -27.24 1.01
C MET A 119 6.93 -28.39 0.56
N CYS A 120 6.03 -28.16 -0.41
CA CYS A 120 5.21 -29.22 -0.98
C CYS A 120 6.05 -30.20 -1.82
N LEU A 121 6.93 -29.69 -2.69
CA LEU A 121 7.71 -30.50 -3.63
C LEU A 121 8.76 -31.38 -2.94
N LEU A 122 9.33 -30.89 -1.83
CA LEU A 122 10.42 -31.55 -1.10
C LEU A 122 9.92 -32.38 0.08
N SER A 123 8.64 -32.28 0.45
CA SER A 123 8.06 -33.14 1.47
C SER A 123 8.09 -34.62 1.09
N GLU A 124 8.08 -35.49 2.10
CA GLU A 124 8.03 -36.95 1.99
C GLU A 124 6.80 -37.54 2.68
N ALA A 125 6.39 -38.75 2.30
CA ALA A 125 5.19 -39.40 2.84
C ALA A 125 5.23 -39.69 4.35
N SER A 126 6.43 -39.75 4.94
CA SER A 126 6.64 -39.92 6.38
C SER A 126 6.60 -38.62 7.18
N ASP A 127 6.56 -37.47 6.51
CA ASP A 127 6.53 -36.17 7.16
C ASP A 127 5.19 -35.95 7.86
N ASP A 128 5.26 -35.51 9.12
CA ASP A 128 4.07 -35.13 9.87
C ASP A 128 3.59 -33.74 9.39
N PRO A 129 2.38 -33.62 8.80
CA PRO A 129 1.88 -32.34 8.28
C PRO A 129 1.74 -31.25 9.37
N ASN A 130 1.73 -31.63 10.65
CA ASN A 130 1.59 -30.73 11.78
C ASN A 130 2.90 -30.46 12.53
N ALA A 131 4.04 -30.98 12.02
CA ALA A 131 5.35 -30.73 12.62
C ALA A 131 5.85 -29.29 12.35
N VAL A 132 7.15 -29.08 12.60
CA VAL A 132 7.86 -27.80 12.47
C VAL A 132 8.79 -27.93 11.29
N TYR A 133 8.68 -27.02 10.33
CA TYR A 133 9.51 -27.00 9.13
C TYR A 133 10.18 -25.64 8.99
N PRO A 134 11.52 -25.58 8.91
CA PRO A 134 12.26 -24.37 8.58
C PRO A 134 12.24 -24.14 7.06
N MET A 135 12.59 -22.92 6.64
CA MET A 135 12.97 -22.60 5.26
C MET A 135 14.47 -22.31 5.20
N ALA A 136 15.16 -22.82 4.17
CA ALA A 136 16.60 -22.67 3.96
C ALA A 136 17.46 -23.19 5.12
N GLY A 137 17.03 -24.31 5.73
CA GLY A 137 17.70 -24.89 6.89
C GLY A 137 19.16 -25.27 6.63
N TYR A 138 19.50 -25.64 5.39
CA TYR A 138 20.89 -25.89 5.01
C TYR A 138 21.68 -24.57 4.97
N SER A 139 21.26 -23.58 4.19
CA SER A 139 22.06 -22.37 3.97
C SER A 139 22.26 -21.55 5.24
N CYS A 140 21.30 -21.61 6.17
CA CYS A 140 21.32 -20.81 7.41
C CYS A 140 21.94 -21.49 8.62
N TYR A 141 22.56 -22.65 8.44
CA TYR A 141 23.29 -23.28 9.53
C TYR A 141 24.42 -22.37 10.02
N MET A 142 24.34 -21.91 11.27
CA MET A 142 25.30 -20.96 11.88
C MET A 142 25.41 -19.60 11.17
N TYR A 143 24.41 -19.23 10.38
CA TYR A 143 24.28 -17.87 9.85
C TYR A 143 23.92 -16.92 11.00
N ASP A 144 24.65 -15.82 11.16
CA ASP A 144 24.48 -14.83 12.25
C ASP A 144 24.32 -15.46 13.65
N ASP A 145 25.22 -16.41 13.97
CA ASP A 145 25.22 -17.19 15.22
C ASP A 145 23.95 -18.04 15.48
N LEU A 146 23.10 -18.26 14.47
CA LEU A 146 21.90 -19.10 14.57
C LEU A 146 22.26 -20.58 14.82
N THR A 147 21.95 -21.07 16.01
CA THR A 147 22.20 -22.47 16.42
C THR A 147 20.99 -23.40 16.23
N GLU A 148 19.81 -22.83 16.01
CA GLU A 148 18.52 -23.55 15.87
C GLU A 148 17.95 -23.43 14.44
N ASN A 149 18.83 -23.45 13.44
CA ASN A 149 18.48 -23.31 12.02
C ASN A 149 17.45 -24.35 11.51
N TYR A 150 17.43 -25.56 12.07
CA TYR A 150 16.43 -26.58 11.70
C TYR A 150 15.06 -26.38 12.37
N TYR A 151 14.96 -25.40 13.27
CA TYR A 151 13.68 -24.93 13.80
C TYR A 151 13.25 -23.68 13.04
N PHE A 152 14.07 -22.62 13.05
CA PHE A 152 13.65 -21.32 12.52
C PHE A 152 13.93 -21.10 11.02
N GLY A 153 15.03 -21.64 10.49
CA GLY A 153 15.49 -21.29 9.15
C GLY A 153 15.71 -19.78 8.98
N ILE A 154 15.27 -19.22 7.84
CA ILE A 154 15.37 -17.79 7.50
C ILE A 154 14.16 -16.93 7.86
N ARG A 155 13.05 -17.52 8.30
CA ARG A 155 11.79 -16.79 8.55
C ARG A 155 11.65 -16.45 10.04
N ARG A 156 10.69 -15.59 10.39
CA ARG A 156 10.50 -15.15 11.80
C ARG A 156 10.02 -16.30 12.68
N TYR A 157 9.13 -17.12 12.15
CA TYR A 157 8.63 -18.32 12.84
C TYR A 157 8.82 -19.57 11.98
N PRO A 158 8.99 -20.77 12.58
CA PRO A 158 8.91 -22.01 11.82
C PRO A 158 7.56 -22.14 11.13
N TYR A 159 7.49 -22.86 10.02
CA TYR A 159 6.19 -23.24 9.45
C TYR A 159 5.61 -24.43 10.21
N SER A 160 4.46 -24.21 10.87
CA SER A 160 3.78 -25.22 11.68
C SER A 160 2.30 -24.89 11.87
N THR A 161 1.44 -25.89 11.76
CA THR A 161 0.00 -25.73 12.02
C THR A 161 -0.30 -25.51 13.51
N ASP A 162 0.69 -25.68 14.40
CA ASP A 162 0.58 -25.36 15.81
C ASP A 162 0.73 -23.85 16.05
N MET A 163 -0.39 -23.20 16.41
CA MET A 163 -0.43 -21.75 16.69
C MET A 163 0.48 -21.33 17.85
N THR A 164 0.96 -22.27 18.68
CA THR A 164 1.93 -21.98 19.75
C THR A 164 3.37 -21.91 19.26
N LYS A 165 3.62 -22.27 17.99
CA LYS A 165 4.95 -22.22 17.33
C LYS A 165 4.98 -21.21 16.19
N ASN A 166 3.88 -21.10 15.45
CA ASN A 166 3.69 -20.05 14.45
C ASN A 166 2.31 -19.40 14.66
N PRO A 167 2.26 -18.20 15.27
CA PRO A 167 1.01 -17.56 15.63
C PRO A 167 0.46 -16.64 14.53
N LEU A 168 1.15 -16.51 13.40
CA LEU A 168 0.85 -15.50 12.40
C LEU A 168 -0.54 -15.67 11.79
N THR A 169 -1.28 -14.56 11.70
CA THR A 169 -2.59 -14.46 11.05
C THR A 169 -2.68 -13.23 10.14
N LEU A 170 -3.79 -13.04 9.42
CA LEU A 170 -4.00 -11.94 8.48
C LEU A 170 -3.74 -10.54 9.09
N LYS A 171 -3.95 -10.31 10.38
CA LYS A 171 -3.63 -9.02 11.01
C LYS A 171 -2.12 -8.71 11.03
N ASP A 172 -1.26 -9.73 10.96
CA ASP A 172 0.19 -9.57 11.12
C ASP A 172 0.91 -9.08 9.85
N ILE A 173 0.16 -8.75 8.79
CA ILE A 173 0.66 -7.96 7.65
C ILE A 173 0.34 -6.46 7.79
N ASP A 174 -0.50 -6.09 8.75
CA ASP A 174 -0.91 -4.71 9.00
C ASP A 174 -0.06 -4.12 10.14
N PRO A 175 0.71 -3.05 9.87
CA PRO A 175 1.59 -2.45 10.88
C PRO A 175 0.86 -1.85 12.08
N ASP A 176 -0.45 -1.58 12.00
CA ASP A 176 -1.25 -1.07 13.12
C ASP A 176 -1.85 -2.20 13.99
N LEU A 177 -1.92 -3.42 13.45
CA LEU A 177 -2.58 -4.56 14.10
C LEU A 177 -1.63 -5.73 14.42
N ALA A 178 -0.44 -5.74 13.82
CA ALA A 178 0.54 -6.79 13.99
C ALA A 178 0.89 -7.00 15.46
N ASP A 179 0.83 -8.27 15.87
CA ASP A 179 1.04 -8.66 17.26
C ASP A 179 2.50 -9.09 17.45
N PRO A 180 3.18 -8.63 18.51
CA PRO A 180 4.51 -9.12 18.85
C PRO A 180 4.50 -10.60 19.33
N HIS A 181 3.32 -11.19 19.55
CA HIS A 181 3.13 -12.60 19.93
C HIS A 181 3.99 -13.03 21.13
N LEU A 182 3.95 -12.23 22.19
CA LEU A 182 4.78 -12.39 23.38
C LEU A 182 4.65 -13.80 23.98
N GLY A 183 5.80 -14.46 24.17
CA GLY A 183 5.88 -15.80 24.77
C GLY A 183 5.98 -16.94 23.76
N ILE A 184 5.84 -16.65 22.46
CA ILE A 184 6.16 -17.60 21.39
C ILE A 184 7.57 -17.29 20.88
N PRO A 185 8.49 -18.27 20.83
CA PRO A 185 9.85 -18.05 20.33
C PRO A 185 9.85 -17.51 18.89
N ILE A 186 10.51 -16.37 18.70
CA ILE A 186 10.83 -15.80 17.38
C ILE A 186 12.29 -16.10 17.05
N ASN A 187 12.58 -16.25 15.76
CA ASN A 187 13.93 -16.49 15.28
C ASN A 187 14.92 -15.41 15.78
N PRO A 188 16.01 -15.79 16.48
CA PRO A 188 16.94 -14.85 17.11
C PRO A 188 17.60 -13.82 16.19
N ILE A 189 17.69 -14.10 14.89
CA ILE A 189 18.26 -13.15 13.91
C ILE A 189 17.33 -11.97 13.64
N PHE A 190 16.06 -12.06 14.07
CA PHE A 190 15.09 -10.98 14.01
C PHE A 190 14.94 -10.33 15.39
N MET A 191 15.43 -9.10 15.55
CA MET A 191 15.22 -8.31 16.76
C MET A 191 13.74 -7.94 16.91
N ALA A 192 13.25 -7.80 18.15
CA ALA A 192 11.85 -7.89 18.57
C ALA A 192 10.83 -6.86 18.00
N TYR A 193 11.11 -6.19 16.89
CA TYR A 193 10.11 -5.56 16.02
C TYR A 193 10.66 -5.53 14.58
N ASN A 194 10.19 -6.47 13.76
CA ASN A 194 10.46 -6.53 12.33
C ASN A 194 9.26 -5.95 11.56
N ASP A 195 9.50 -5.16 10.53
CA ASP A 195 8.45 -4.43 9.80
C ASP A 195 7.40 -5.38 9.20
N PRO A 196 6.13 -5.37 9.68
CA PRO A 196 5.07 -6.26 9.16
C PRO A 196 4.80 -6.10 7.67
N THR A 197 5.17 -4.96 7.07
CA THR A 197 4.97 -4.64 5.65
C THR A 197 6.12 -5.07 4.75
N GLU A 198 7.20 -5.61 5.33
CA GLU A 198 8.29 -6.24 4.58
C GLU A 198 7.75 -7.48 3.85
N VAL A 199 8.18 -7.70 2.60
CA VAL A 199 7.54 -8.64 1.68
C VAL A 199 7.65 -10.09 2.14
N HIS A 200 8.78 -10.48 2.73
CA HIS A 200 8.97 -11.83 3.25
C HIS A 200 8.13 -12.06 4.51
N ASN A 201 8.05 -11.04 5.38
CA ASN A 201 7.20 -11.08 6.57
C ASN A 201 5.71 -11.28 6.20
N MET A 202 5.23 -10.59 5.16
CA MET A 202 3.88 -10.80 4.62
C MET A 202 3.74 -12.20 3.98
N GLY A 203 4.78 -12.68 3.31
CA GLY A 203 4.85 -14.01 2.70
C GLY A 203 4.67 -15.14 3.69
N GLU A 204 5.24 -15.02 4.90
CA GLU A 204 5.06 -16.02 5.96
C GLU A 204 3.57 -16.27 6.29
N VAL A 205 2.76 -15.22 6.31
CA VAL A 205 1.32 -15.31 6.59
C VAL A 205 0.58 -16.07 5.48
N TRP A 206 0.91 -15.78 4.22
CA TRP A 206 0.31 -16.44 3.07
C TRP A 206 0.72 -17.91 2.96
N CYS A 207 2.03 -18.18 3.11
CA CYS A 207 2.56 -19.53 3.15
C CYS A 207 1.88 -20.35 4.25
N MET A 208 1.74 -19.80 5.46
CA MET A 208 1.06 -20.48 6.55
C MET A 208 -0.42 -20.79 6.27
N ALA A 209 -1.16 -19.88 5.66
CA ALA A 209 -2.54 -20.15 5.27
C ALA A 209 -2.63 -21.36 4.31
N LEU A 210 -1.75 -21.41 3.31
CA LEU A 210 -1.69 -22.52 2.37
C LEU A 210 -1.16 -23.82 3.01
N TRP A 211 -0.23 -23.73 3.97
CA TRP A 211 0.27 -24.88 4.72
C TRP A 211 -0.83 -25.53 5.58
N GLU A 212 -1.71 -24.73 6.17
CA GLU A 212 -2.90 -25.22 6.88
C GLU A 212 -3.88 -25.94 5.93
N VAL A 213 -4.09 -25.39 4.72
CA VAL A 213 -4.89 -26.05 3.69
C VAL A 213 -4.26 -27.38 3.28
N ARG A 214 -2.95 -27.41 3.04
CA ARG A 214 -2.21 -28.64 2.73
C ARG A 214 -2.37 -29.69 3.82
N ALA A 215 -2.19 -29.32 5.09
CA ALA A 215 -2.34 -30.24 6.21
C ALA A 215 -3.76 -30.82 6.27
N ASN A 216 -4.79 -29.98 6.13
CA ASN A 216 -6.18 -30.44 6.08
C ASN A 216 -6.44 -31.39 4.90
N LEU A 217 -5.86 -31.11 3.73
CA LEU A 217 -5.95 -31.97 2.56
C LEU A 217 -5.25 -33.31 2.81
N VAL A 218 -4.03 -33.32 3.37
CA VAL A 218 -3.29 -34.54 3.69
C VAL A 218 -4.02 -35.38 4.73
N ASP A 219 -4.61 -34.77 5.75
CA ASP A 219 -5.44 -35.47 6.74
C ASP A 219 -6.68 -36.11 6.10
N SER A 220 -7.30 -35.41 5.15
CA SER A 220 -8.52 -35.85 4.46
C SER A 220 -8.25 -36.89 3.36
N LEU A 221 -7.15 -36.75 2.62
CA LEU A 221 -6.83 -37.47 1.37
C LEU A 221 -5.67 -38.46 1.48
N GLY A 222 -4.90 -38.41 2.56
CA GLY A 222 -3.58 -39.02 2.61
C GLY A 222 -2.54 -38.18 1.88
N TRP A 223 -1.27 -38.45 2.18
CA TRP A 223 -0.15 -37.61 1.76
C TRP A 223 -0.03 -37.43 0.24
N ASP A 224 -0.01 -38.52 -0.52
CA ASP A 224 0.22 -38.47 -1.98
C ASP A 224 -0.84 -37.61 -2.70
N GLU A 225 -2.12 -37.78 -2.34
CA GLU A 225 -3.23 -37.09 -2.99
C GLU A 225 -3.41 -35.69 -2.42
N GLY A 226 -3.32 -35.50 -1.10
CA GLY A 226 -3.41 -34.19 -0.46
C GLY A 226 -2.32 -33.22 -0.92
N ASN A 227 -1.06 -33.66 -0.94
CA ASN A 227 0.07 -32.83 -1.37
C ASN A 227 -0.01 -32.48 -2.87
N SER A 228 -0.40 -33.45 -3.72
CA SER A 228 -0.60 -33.21 -5.15
C SER A 228 -1.77 -32.25 -5.41
N THR A 229 -2.85 -32.37 -4.64
CA THR A 229 -4.03 -31.49 -4.73
C THR A 229 -3.65 -30.06 -4.36
N MET A 230 -2.88 -29.86 -3.28
CA MET A 230 -2.41 -28.52 -2.89
C MET A 230 -1.58 -27.86 -4.01
N LEU A 231 -0.61 -28.58 -4.61
CA LEU A 231 0.19 -28.06 -5.71
C LEU A 231 -0.65 -27.70 -6.94
N GLN A 232 -1.66 -28.51 -7.28
CA GLN A 232 -2.59 -28.22 -8.36
C GLN A 232 -3.42 -26.97 -8.07
N LEU A 233 -3.96 -26.85 -6.85
CA LEU A 233 -4.74 -25.70 -6.40
C LEU A 233 -3.90 -24.41 -6.44
N ILE A 234 -2.64 -24.44 -6.00
CA ILE A 234 -1.74 -23.28 -6.07
C ILE A 234 -1.59 -22.80 -7.52
N VAL A 235 -1.25 -23.69 -8.45
CA VAL A 235 -1.00 -23.33 -9.85
C VAL A 235 -2.27 -22.83 -10.54
N ASP A 236 -3.40 -23.48 -10.32
CA ASP A 236 -4.67 -23.06 -10.91
C ASP A 236 -5.21 -21.78 -10.25
N GLY A 237 -5.02 -21.60 -8.95
CA GLY A 237 -5.35 -20.37 -8.24
C GLY A 237 -4.54 -19.18 -8.73
N MET A 238 -3.23 -19.34 -8.97
CA MET A 238 -2.40 -18.30 -9.59
C MET A 238 -2.97 -17.86 -10.95
N LYS A 239 -3.35 -18.82 -11.82
CA LYS A 239 -3.95 -18.51 -13.13
C LYS A 239 -5.29 -17.76 -13.05
N LEU A 240 -6.03 -17.97 -11.97
CA LEU A 240 -7.34 -17.35 -11.74
C LEU A 240 -7.24 -15.99 -11.04
N CYS A 241 -6.10 -15.68 -10.41
CA CYS A 241 -5.91 -14.39 -9.76
C CYS A 241 -6.00 -13.24 -10.78
N PRO A 242 -6.69 -12.13 -10.44
CA PRO A 242 -6.60 -10.90 -11.22
C PRO A 242 -5.17 -10.32 -11.17
N PRO A 243 -4.82 -9.37 -12.05
CA PRO A 243 -3.61 -8.59 -11.88
C PRO A 243 -3.60 -7.85 -10.53
N ASN A 244 -2.48 -7.89 -9.81
CA ASN A 244 -2.30 -7.30 -8.48
C ASN A 244 -3.36 -7.74 -7.45
N PRO A 245 -3.48 -9.05 -7.17
CA PRO A 245 -4.51 -9.56 -6.28
C PRO A 245 -4.27 -9.14 -4.82
N THR A 246 -5.34 -8.86 -4.10
CA THR A 246 -5.33 -8.82 -2.63
C THR A 246 -5.26 -10.25 -2.05
N TYR A 247 -4.97 -10.38 -0.75
CA TYR A 247 -4.93 -11.68 -0.07
C TYR A 247 -6.26 -12.46 -0.19
N LEU A 248 -7.40 -11.77 -0.10
CA LEU A 248 -8.71 -12.42 -0.20
C LEU A 248 -9.09 -12.76 -1.63
N GLU A 249 -8.67 -11.98 -2.63
CA GLU A 249 -8.84 -12.36 -4.03
C GLU A 249 -7.99 -13.59 -4.38
N ALA A 250 -6.76 -13.68 -3.85
CA ALA A 250 -5.92 -14.87 -4.01
C ALA A 250 -6.52 -16.10 -3.31
N ARG A 251 -7.08 -15.94 -2.10
CA ARG A 251 -7.84 -17.00 -1.41
C ARG A 251 -9.02 -17.48 -2.26
N ASP A 252 -9.83 -16.54 -2.75
CA ASP A 252 -11.02 -16.86 -3.53
C ASP A 252 -10.66 -17.53 -4.86
N ALA A 253 -9.51 -17.18 -5.45
CA ALA A 253 -8.98 -17.87 -6.62
C ALA A 253 -8.60 -19.34 -6.32
N ILE A 254 -8.06 -19.65 -5.13
CA ILE A 254 -7.81 -21.04 -4.69
C ILE A 254 -9.13 -21.81 -4.49
N VAL A 255 -10.15 -21.17 -3.89
CA VAL A 255 -11.48 -21.78 -3.74
C VAL A 255 -12.10 -22.05 -5.11
N GLN A 256 -12.00 -21.10 -6.04
CA GLN A 256 -12.48 -21.27 -7.41
C GLN A 256 -11.70 -22.33 -8.19
N ALA A 257 -10.38 -22.44 -7.97
CA ALA A 257 -9.59 -23.52 -8.54
C ALA A 257 -10.11 -24.90 -8.10
N ASP A 258 -10.52 -25.05 -6.83
CA ASP A 258 -11.15 -26.28 -6.36
C ASP A 258 -12.50 -26.55 -7.04
N GLU A 259 -13.32 -25.51 -7.22
CA GLU A 259 -14.58 -25.62 -7.95
C GLU A 259 -14.39 -26.06 -9.41
N MET A 260 -13.37 -25.53 -10.09
CA MET A 260 -13.11 -25.83 -11.50
C MET A 260 -12.41 -27.17 -11.73
N THR A 261 -11.41 -27.48 -10.92
CA THR A 261 -10.53 -28.65 -11.12
C THR A 261 -11.10 -29.88 -10.42
N PHE A 262 -11.69 -29.71 -9.24
CA PHE A 262 -12.17 -30.83 -8.42
C PHE A 262 -13.69 -30.81 -8.21
N GLY A 263 -14.42 -29.80 -8.67
CA GLY A 263 -15.87 -29.69 -8.47
C GLY A 263 -16.27 -29.23 -7.07
N GLY A 264 -15.37 -28.53 -6.34
CA GLY A 264 -15.65 -27.96 -5.02
C GLY A 264 -15.52 -28.97 -3.87
N LEU A 265 -14.84 -30.09 -4.11
CA LEU A 265 -14.78 -31.21 -3.19
C LEU A 265 -13.92 -30.96 -1.97
N ASN A 266 -12.97 -30.03 -2.04
CA ASN A 266 -12.05 -29.76 -0.94
C ASN A 266 -12.37 -28.41 -0.26
N LYS A 267 -13.53 -27.83 -0.55
CA LYS A 267 -13.98 -26.53 -0.05
C LYS A 267 -13.90 -26.44 1.48
N ALA A 268 -14.23 -27.50 2.21
CA ALA A 268 -14.17 -27.51 3.67
C ALA A 268 -12.72 -27.42 4.19
N GLU A 269 -11.82 -28.22 3.62
CA GLU A 269 -10.39 -28.27 3.95
C GLU A 269 -9.70 -26.93 3.66
N ILE A 270 -10.05 -26.31 2.53
CA ILE A 270 -9.56 -24.99 2.10
C ILE A 270 -10.03 -23.91 3.07
N TRP A 271 -11.33 -23.79 3.29
CA TRP A 271 -11.88 -22.75 4.17
C TRP A 271 -11.41 -22.88 5.62
N ARG A 272 -11.23 -24.11 6.14
CA ARG A 272 -10.66 -24.33 7.48
C ARG A 272 -9.24 -23.78 7.59
N GLY A 273 -8.41 -23.98 6.58
CA GLY A 273 -7.02 -23.51 6.60
C GLY A 273 -6.95 -21.98 6.60
N PHE A 274 -7.67 -21.35 5.67
CA PHE A 274 -7.74 -19.88 5.59
C PHE A 274 -8.40 -19.24 6.81
N ALA A 275 -9.54 -19.77 7.28
CA ALA A 275 -10.23 -19.23 8.44
C ALA A 275 -9.36 -19.30 9.70
N LYS A 276 -8.59 -20.38 9.90
CA LYS A 276 -7.67 -20.51 11.04
C LYS A 276 -6.59 -19.41 11.06
N ARG A 277 -6.21 -18.87 9.90
CA ARG A 277 -5.21 -17.81 9.74
C ARG A 277 -5.83 -16.42 9.52
N GLY A 278 -7.07 -16.21 9.95
CA GLY A 278 -7.75 -14.91 9.91
C GLY A 278 -8.35 -14.53 8.55
N MET A 279 -8.30 -15.42 7.56
CA MET A 279 -8.82 -15.22 6.20
C MET A 279 -10.18 -15.91 5.99
N GLY A 280 -11.03 -15.94 7.01
CA GLY A 280 -12.36 -16.53 7.01
C GLY A 280 -13.38 -15.80 6.12
N TYR A 281 -14.58 -16.35 6.03
CA TYR A 281 -15.59 -15.93 5.05
C TYR A 281 -15.95 -14.44 5.14
N SER A 282 -16.04 -13.89 6.36
CA SER A 282 -16.39 -12.49 6.57
C SER A 282 -15.20 -11.53 6.67
N ALA A 283 -13.97 -12.00 6.43
CA ALA A 283 -12.75 -11.19 6.48
C ALA A 283 -12.77 -10.08 5.41
N LYS A 284 -12.03 -9.00 5.65
CA LYS A 284 -11.90 -7.86 4.72
C LYS A 284 -10.46 -7.41 4.62
N VAL A 285 -10.08 -6.95 3.43
CA VAL A 285 -8.76 -6.39 3.16
C VAL A 285 -8.90 -5.05 2.43
N PRO A 286 -7.97 -4.11 2.63
CA PRO A 286 -7.91 -2.86 1.87
C PRO A 286 -7.47 -3.14 0.41
N PRO A 287 -7.44 -2.11 -0.46
CA PRO A 287 -6.87 -2.24 -1.80
C PRO A 287 -5.42 -2.75 -1.78
N ALA A 288 -4.99 -3.39 -2.87
CA ALA A 288 -3.71 -4.12 -2.96
C ALA A 288 -2.45 -3.28 -2.65
N ASN A 289 -2.52 -1.96 -2.74
CA ASN A 289 -1.40 -1.04 -2.51
C ASN A 289 -1.07 -0.78 -1.04
N THR A 290 -1.87 -1.28 -0.09
CA THR A 290 -1.64 -1.14 1.35
C THR A 290 -2.09 -2.39 2.09
N THR A 291 -1.57 -2.59 3.29
CA THR A 291 -2.05 -3.60 4.25
C THR A 291 -2.77 -2.99 5.44
N ARG A 292 -2.80 -1.66 5.59
CA ARG A 292 -3.49 -0.99 6.70
C ARG A 292 -5.01 -1.08 6.55
N GLY A 293 -5.67 -1.58 7.57
CA GLY A 293 -7.12 -1.76 7.64
C GLY A 293 -7.61 -3.17 7.30
N VAL A 294 -6.77 -4.20 7.42
CA VAL A 294 -7.26 -5.59 7.35
C VAL A 294 -8.21 -5.87 8.52
N VAL A 295 -9.23 -6.68 8.27
CA VAL A 295 -10.17 -7.15 9.28
C VAL A 295 -10.23 -8.66 9.19
N GLU A 296 -9.72 -9.33 10.22
CA GLU A 296 -9.72 -10.79 10.27
C GLU A 296 -11.13 -11.33 10.46
N ALA A 297 -11.33 -12.53 9.95
CA ALA A 297 -12.43 -13.36 10.36
C ALA A 297 -12.00 -14.82 10.41
N PHE A 298 -12.70 -15.59 11.25
CA PHE A 298 -12.42 -17.01 11.49
C PHE A 298 -13.64 -17.88 11.20
N ASP A 299 -14.69 -17.30 10.59
CA ASP A 299 -15.91 -17.99 10.23
C ASP A 299 -15.77 -18.76 8.90
N LEU A 300 -16.53 -19.84 8.78
CA LEU A 300 -16.66 -20.62 7.55
C LEU A 300 -17.90 -20.13 6.78
N PRO A 301 -17.94 -20.29 5.45
CA PRO A 301 -19.13 -20.00 4.67
C PRO A 301 -20.34 -20.81 5.16
N PRO A 302 -21.57 -20.27 5.13
CA PRO A 302 -22.76 -20.95 5.63
C PRO A 302 -23.08 -22.30 4.96
N ASP A 303 -22.59 -22.52 3.74
CA ASP A 303 -22.75 -23.76 2.96
C ASP A 303 -21.65 -24.79 3.24
N VAL A 304 -20.66 -24.47 4.07
CA VAL A 304 -19.59 -25.38 4.48
C VAL A 304 -19.91 -25.96 5.85
N THR A 305 -20.30 -27.24 5.88
CA THR A 305 -20.50 -28.02 7.11
C THR A 305 -19.39 -29.06 7.27
N ILE A 306 -18.70 -29.04 8.41
CA ILE A 306 -17.69 -30.06 8.75
C ILE A 306 -18.39 -31.16 9.55
N SER A 307 -18.66 -32.30 8.91
CA SER A 307 -19.12 -33.50 9.61
C SER A 307 -17.91 -34.35 9.98
N PRO A 308 -17.69 -34.69 11.27
CA PRO A 308 -16.75 -35.74 11.63
C PRO A 308 -17.23 -37.08 11.04
N PRO A 309 -16.36 -38.10 10.90
CA PRO A 309 -16.76 -39.42 10.46
C PRO A 309 -17.93 -39.93 11.32
N ASP A 310 -19.10 -40.03 10.73
CA ASP A 310 -20.36 -40.34 11.41
C ASP A 310 -20.90 -41.74 11.02
N GLY A 311 -20.19 -42.41 10.12
CA GLY A 311 -20.53 -43.72 9.61
C GLY A 311 -21.37 -43.67 8.33
N ILE A 312 -21.70 -42.50 7.80
CA ILE A 312 -22.47 -42.32 6.57
C ILE A 312 -21.51 -42.00 5.43
N LEU A 313 -21.67 -42.70 4.30
CA LEU A 313 -20.81 -42.44 3.13
C LEU A 313 -21.31 -41.22 2.34
N GLU A 314 -20.43 -40.24 2.13
CA GLU A 314 -20.64 -39.18 1.14
C GLU A 314 -20.03 -39.56 -0.21
N ILE A 315 -20.80 -39.34 -1.27
CA ILE A 315 -20.43 -39.69 -2.64
C ILE A 315 -20.44 -38.44 -3.50
N TYR A 316 -19.34 -38.22 -4.21
CA TYR A 316 -19.15 -37.10 -5.10
C TYR A 316 -18.79 -37.56 -6.51
N PHE A 317 -19.33 -36.88 -7.53
CA PHE A 317 -19.18 -37.27 -8.93
C PHE A 317 -18.34 -36.26 -9.70
N THR A 318 -17.48 -36.76 -10.58
CA THR A 318 -16.78 -35.95 -11.59
C THR A 318 -16.93 -36.65 -12.94
N PRO A 319 -17.49 -36.02 -13.98
CA PRO A 319 -18.17 -34.73 -13.96
C PRO A 319 -19.33 -34.71 -12.96
N SER A 320 -19.62 -33.53 -12.40
CA SER A 320 -20.69 -33.33 -11.41
C SER A 320 -22.09 -33.43 -12.03
N ASP A 321 -23.12 -33.52 -11.19
CA ASP A 321 -24.51 -33.53 -11.64
C ASP A 321 -24.83 -32.31 -12.52
N GLY A 322 -25.56 -32.53 -13.61
CA GLY A 322 -25.87 -31.51 -14.59
C GLY A 322 -24.72 -31.16 -15.55
N SER A 323 -23.60 -31.88 -15.52
CA SER A 323 -22.51 -31.69 -16.48
C SER A 323 -22.93 -32.06 -17.91
N THR A 324 -22.38 -31.36 -18.91
CA THR A 324 -22.59 -31.68 -20.32
C THR A 324 -21.51 -32.65 -20.82
N VAL A 325 -21.92 -33.76 -21.42
CA VAL A 325 -21.04 -34.78 -22.03
C VAL A 325 -21.31 -34.90 -23.53
N LEU A 326 -20.28 -35.25 -24.31
CA LEU A 326 -20.38 -35.25 -25.77
C LEU A 326 -21.00 -36.55 -26.30
N GLY A 327 -22.06 -36.45 -27.09
CA GLY A 327 -22.75 -37.59 -27.68
C GLY A 327 -21.87 -38.39 -28.65
N GLY A 328 -21.89 -39.72 -28.51
CA GLY A 328 -21.05 -40.63 -29.30
C GLY A 328 -19.60 -40.77 -28.79
N SER A 329 -19.24 -40.11 -27.68
CA SER A 329 -17.92 -40.22 -27.06
C SER A 329 -17.89 -41.28 -25.94
N VAL A 330 -16.68 -41.65 -25.53
CA VAL A 330 -16.43 -42.34 -24.26
C VAL A 330 -15.99 -41.29 -23.25
N THR A 331 -16.73 -41.12 -22.17
CA THR A 331 -16.45 -40.12 -21.12
C THR A 331 -16.04 -40.84 -19.84
N PRO A 332 -14.89 -40.50 -19.23
CA PRO A 332 -14.56 -41.00 -17.90
C PRO A 332 -15.46 -40.35 -16.85
N VAL A 333 -15.92 -41.15 -15.89
CA VAL A 333 -16.64 -40.71 -14.69
C VAL A 333 -15.90 -41.20 -13.47
N TYR A 334 -15.80 -40.35 -12.47
CA TYR A 334 -15.11 -40.58 -11.21
C TYR A 334 -16.11 -40.43 -10.07
N VAL A 335 -15.96 -41.28 -9.07
CA VAL A 335 -16.76 -41.31 -7.85
C VAL A 335 -15.78 -41.25 -6.68
N ARG A 336 -15.78 -40.13 -5.95
CA ARG A 336 -15.01 -40.00 -4.71
C ARG A 336 -15.89 -40.39 -3.53
N VAL A 337 -15.36 -41.23 -2.65
CA VAL A 337 -16.08 -41.77 -1.49
C VAL A 337 -15.44 -41.32 -0.19
N ARG A 338 -16.24 -40.73 0.71
CA ARG A 338 -15.81 -40.17 1.99
C ARG A 338 -16.78 -40.54 3.12
N ASP A 339 -16.33 -40.37 4.36
CA ASP A 339 -17.14 -40.30 5.59
C ASP A 339 -16.37 -39.42 6.57
N GLY A 340 -16.41 -38.10 6.34
CA GLY A 340 -15.53 -37.10 6.97
C GLY A 340 -14.03 -37.22 6.64
N VAL A 341 -13.58 -38.40 6.22
CA VAL A 341 -12.23 -38.74 5.71
C VAL A 341 -12.36 -39.66 4.49
N SER A 342 -11.28 -39.78 3.71
CA SER A 342 -11.23 -40.66 2.53
C SER A 342 -11.52 -42.13 2.83
N VAL A 343 -12.38 -42.75 2.01
CA VAL A 343 -12.73 -44.18 2.11
C VAL A 343 -12.15 -44.96 0.92
N THR A 344 -11.01 -45.61 1.14
CA THR A 344 -10.24 -46.30 0.09
C THR A 344 -10.62 -47.77 -0.12
N ASN A 345 -11.48 -48.32 0.73
CA ASN A 345 -11.91 -49.73 0.70
C ASN A 345 -13.40 -49.90 0.38
N ALA A 346 -14.01 -48.90 -0.28
CA ALA A 346 -15.39 -48.97 -0.72
C ALA A 346 -15.56 -49.85 -1.96
N THR A 347 -16.76 -50.40 -2.13
CA THR A 347 -17.20 -51.05 -3.36
C THR A 347 -18.19 -50.12 -4.05
N VAL A 348 -17.86 -49.66 -5.26
CA VAL A 348 -18.67 -48.72 -6.06
C VAL A 348 -19.28 -49.44 -7.26
N LYS A 349 -20.60 -49.40 -7.38
CA LYS A 349 -21.36 -50.00 -8.50
C LYS A 349 -22.29 -48.96 -9.12
N GLY A 350 -22.27 -48.85 -10.45
CA GLY A 350 -23.14 -47.94 -11.20
C GLY A 350 -24.20 -48.65 -12.01
N LEU A 351 -25.29 -47.93 -12.30
CA LEU A 351 -26.32 -48.27 -13.28
C LEU A 351 -26.57 -47.04 -14.17
N ILE A 352 -26.26 -47.18 -15.45
CA ILE A 352 -26.59 -46.19 -16.47
C ILE A 352 -28.07 -46.35 -16.86
N ASN A 353 -28.81 -45.25 -16.83
CA ASN A 353 -30.25 -45.17 -17.08
C ASN A 353 -31.07 -46.19 -16.26
N GLY A 354 -30.57 -46.56 -15.08
CA GLY A 354 -31.18 -47.55 -14.19
C GLY A 354 -31.13 -49.00 -14.66
N VAL A 355 -30.52 -49.32 -15.81
CA VAL A 355 -30.59 -50.65 -16.43
C VAL A 355 -29.24 -51.23 -16.87
N THR A 356 -28.26 -50.41 -17.25
CA THR A 356 -26.98 -50.90 -17.76
C THR A 356 -25.93 -50.87 -16.64
N PRO A 357 -25.42 -52.02 -16.17
CA PRO A 357 -24.40 -52.06 -15.12
C PRO A 357 -23.10 -51.39 -15.54
N LEU A 358 -22.50 -50.63 -14.63
CA LEU A 358 -21.20 -50.01 -14.76
C LEU A 358 -20.34 -50.41 -13.55
N THR A 359 -19.16 -50.95 -13.81
CA THR A 359 -18.20 -51.30 -12.77
C THR A 359 -17.15 -50.23 -12.66
N PHE A 360 -16.93 -49.72 -11.45
CA PHE A 360 -15.87 -48.76 -11.17
C PHE A 360 -14.59 -49.50 -10.76
N ASN A 361 -13.44 -49.01 -11.24
CA ASN A 361 -12.11 -49.49 -10.91
C ASN A 361 -11.41 -48.52 -9.94
N ASN A 362 -10.51 -49.07 -9.14
CA ASN A 362 -9.59 -48.35 -8.24
C ASN A 362 -8.26 -49.13 -8.21
N ALA A 363 -7.70 -49.32 -9.40
CA ALA A 363 -6.58 -50.22 -9.67
C ALA A 363 -5.34 -49.49 -10.23
N GLY A 364 -5.38 -48.16 -10.39
CA GLY A 364 -4.35 -47.36 -11.04
C GLY A 364 -4.26 -47.59 -12.56
N THR A 365 -5.36 -48.05 -13.17
CA THR A 365 -5.45 -48.28 -14.62
C THR A 365 -6.44 -47.31 -15.25
N PRO A 366 -6.07 -46.54 -16.29
CA PRO A 366 -6.94 -45.54 -16.90
C PRO A 366 -8.39 -46.04 -17.14
N PRO A 367 -9.43 -45.23 -16.84
CA PRO A 367 -9.35 -43.80 -16.52
C PRO A 367 -8.91 -43.49 -15.09
N ASP A 368 -8.71 -44.51 -14.26
CA ASP A 368 -8.22 -44.39 -12.90
C ASP A 368 -6.71 -44.14 -12.90
N ALA A 369 -6.28 -43.08 -12.21
CA ALA A 369 -4.90 -42.63 -12.22
C ALA A 369 -4.06 -43.28 -11.12
N ARG A 370 -4.67 -43.72 -10.01
CA ARG A 370 -3.96 -44.17 -8.81
C ARG A 370 -4.67 -45.39 -8.22
N ARG A 371 -3.91 -46.26 -7.56
CA ARG A 371 -4.45 -47.52 -7.03
C ARG A 371 -4.79 -47.36 -5.55
N ASN A 372 -5.95 -47.88 -5.15
CA ASN A 372 -6.44 -47.94 -3.77
C ASN A 372 -6.55 -46.55 -3.08
N ASP A 373 -6.97 -45.53 -3.81
CA ASP A 373 -7.29 -44.22 -3.22
C ASP A 373 -8.81 -44.07 -2.99
N SER A 374 -9.28 -42.86 -2.70
CA SER A 374 -10.71 -42.60 -2.45
C SER A 374 -11.54 -42.44 -3.74
N ILE A 375 -10.92 -42.54 -4.91
CA ILE A 375 -11.50 -42.24 -6.20
C ILE A 375 -11.68 -43.54 -6.99
N TYR A 376 -12.91 -43.77 -7.42
CA TYR A 376 -13.28 -44.93 -8.21
C TYR A 376 -13.71 -44.43 -9.58
N SER A 377 -13.17 -44.98 -10.65
CA SER A 377 -13.44 -44.45 -11.99
C SER A 377 -14.08 -45.49 -12.91
N ALA A 378 -14.77 -45.03 -13.95
CA ALA A 378 -15.30 -45.88 -15.00
C ALA A 378 -15.42 -45.09 -16.30
N ASN A 379 -15.47 -45.78 -17.43
CA ASN A 379 -15.78 -45.15 -18.71
C ASN A 379 -17.26 -45.38 -19.06
N ILE A 380 -17.99 -44.31 -19.36
CA ILE A 380 -19.34 -44.38 -19.92
C ILE A 380 -19.32 -44.14 -21.42
N SER A 381 -20.07 -44.95 -22.17
CA SER A 381 -20.33 -44.68 -23.60
C SER A 381 -21.56 -43.79 -23.71
N VAL A 382 -21.37 -42.58 -24.23
CA VAL A 382 -22.43 -41.57 -24.31
C VAL A 382 -23.26 -41.79 -25.58
N PRO A 383 -24.60 -41.87 -25.49
CA PRO A 383 -25.46 -41.99 -26.67
C PRO A 383 -25.27 -40.84 -27.67
N SER A 384 -25.31 -41.11 -28.98
CA SER A 384 -25.20 -40.08 -30.02
C SER A 384 -26.49 -39.28 -30.24
N THR A 385 -27.61 -39.68 -29.63
CA THR A 385 -28.97 -39.21 -29.93
C THR A 385 -29.42 -37.98 -29.13
N GLY A 386 -28.52 -37.35 -28.33
CA GLY A 386 -28.85 -36.20 -27.49
C GLY A 386 -29.74 -36.51 -26.29
N THR A 387 -29.99 -37.79 -26.02
CA THR A 387 -30.74 -38.25 -24.85
C THR A 387 -29.85 -38.15 -23.62
N ASN A 388 -30.28 -37.36 -22.62
CA ASN A 388 -29.60 -37.26 -21.33
C ASN A 388 -29.40 -38.64 -20.70
N LEU A 389 -28.30 -38.78 -19.96
CA LEU A 389 -27.93 -40.02 -19.31
C LEU A 389 -28.04 -39.85 -17.80
N THR A 390 -28.67 -40.79 -17.11
CA THR A 390 -28.60 -40.86 -15.65
C THR A 390 -27.61 -41.94 -15.23
N LEU A 391 -26.85 -41.67 -14.18
CA LEU A 391 -25.92 -42.61 -13.58
C LEU A 391 -26.27 -42.72 -12.09
N THR A 392 -26.88 -43.84 -11.72
CA THR A 392 -27.16 -44.18 -10.32
C THR A 392 -26.00 -45.00 -9.79
N VAL A 393 -25.31 -44.51 -8.76
CA VAL A 393 -24.19 -45.18 -8.11
C VAL A 393 -24.57 -45.57 -6.69
N ALA A 394 -24.36 -46.84 -6.37
CA ALA A 394 -24.45 -47.39 -5.03
C ALA A 394 -23.04 -47.70 -4.51
N VAL A 395 -22.77 -47.28 -3.28
CA VAL A 395 -21.48 -47.42 -2.61
C VAL A 395 -21.67 -48.09 -1.27
N THR A 396 -20.83 -49.08 -0.99
CA THR A 396 -20.82 -49.82 0.29
C THR A 396 -19.39 -49.88 0.82
N ALA A 397 -19.17 -49.72 2.13
CA ALA A 397 -17.86 -49.88 2.75
C ALA A 397 -17.97 -50.56 4.13
N PRO A 398 -16.96 -51.33 4.58
CA PRO A 398 -17.03 -52.04 5.86
C PRO A 398 -17.29 -51.10 7.05
N GLY A 399 -18.34 -51.39 7.83
CA GLY A 399 -18.68 -50.62 9.03
C GLY A 399 -19.33 -49.25 8.77
N LYS A 400 -19.72 -48.97 7.51
CA LYS A 400 -20.37 -47.73 7.09
C LYS A 400 -21.80 -48.02 6.58
N LEU A 401 -22.68 -47.04 6.63
CA LEU A 401 -24.00 -47.08 6.01
C LEU A 401 -23.86 -46.89 4.51
N ASP A 402 -24.51 -47.78 3.74
CA ASP A 402 -24.52 -47.73 2.28
C ASP A 402 -25.11 -46.40 1.79
N ALA A 403 -24.50 -45.84 0.74
CA ALA A 403 -24.98 -44.63 0.11
C ALA A 403 -25.36 -44.90 -1.35
N THR A 404 -26.41 -44.24 -1.83
CA THR A 404 -26.82 -44.29 -3.23
C THR A 404 -27.13 -42.89 -3.69
N ASN A 405 -26.57 -42.49 -4.82
CA ASN A 405 -26.82 -41.18 -5.41
C ASN A 405 -26.97 -41.30 -6.93
N THR A 406 -27.75 -40.40 -7.53
CA THR A 406 -28.01 -40.39 -8.97
C THR A 406 -27.66 -39.04 -9.55
N VAL A 407 -26.83 -39.05 -10.60
CA VAL A 407 -26.49 -37.84 -11.37
C VAL A 407 -27.05 -37.92 -12.78
N THR A 408 -27.34 -36.76 -13.36
CA THR A 408 -27.84 -36.57 -14.71
C THR A 408 -26.82 -35.81 -15.54
N TYR A 409 -26.39 -36.40 -16.65
CA TYR A 409 -25.53 -35.76 -17.63
C TYR A 409 -26.34 -35.31 -18.85
N TYR A 410 -26.17 -34.04 -19.24
CA TYR A 410 -26.76 -33.51 -20.47
C TYR A 410 -25.92 -33.93 -21.66
N VAL A 411 -26.53 -34.52 -22.68
CA VAL A 411 -25.78 -34.99 -23.86
C VAL A 411 -25.81 -33.92 -24.95
N ALA A 412 -24.65 -33.31 -25.22
CA ALA A 412 -24.47 -32.41 -26.34
C ALA A 412 -24.27 -33.21 -27.64
N VAL A 413 -25.03 -32.88 -28.68
CA VAL A 413 -24.90 -33.51 -29.99
C VAL A 413 -23.92 -32.69 -30.83
N ARG A 414 -22.99 -33.37 -31.52
CA ARG A 414 -22.12 -32.72 -32.51
C ARG A 414 -22.96 -32.05 -33.59
N PRO A 415 -22.54 -30.88 -34.12
CA PRO A 415 -23.22 -30.24 -35.23
C PRO A 415 -23.39 -31.23 -36.41
N PRO A 416 -24.59 -31.34 -37.02
CA PRO A 416 -24.84 -32.34 -38.07
C PRO A 416 -23.91 -32.24 -39.28
N ASN A 417 -23.35 -31.06 -39.52
CA ASN A 417 -22.47 -30.73 -40.64
C ASN A 417 -21.00 -30.53 -40.24
N ASP A 418 -20.60 -31.12 -39.12
CA ASP A 418 -19.19 -31.23 -38.66
C ASP A 418 -18.35 -32.02 -39.66
N LEU A 419 -18.96 -33.01 -40.34
CA LEU A 419 -18.27 -33.79 -41.39
C LEU A 419 -18.55 -33.28 -42.81
N PHE A 420 -17.52 -33.21 -43.66
CA PHE A 420 -17.59 -32.84 -45.09
C PHE A 420 -18.68 -33.60 -45.83
N LYS A 421 -18.78 -34.92 -45.62
CA LYS A 421 -19.81 -35.77 -46.26
C LYS A 421 -21.24 -35.38 -45.87
N ASN A 422 -21.40 -34.71 -44.74
CA ASN A 422 -22.67 -34.25 -44.18
C ASN A 422 -22.87 -32.73 -44.40
N ALA A 423 -22.11 -32.11 -45.30
CA ALA A 423 -22.21 -30.70 -45.60
C ALA A 423 -23.68 -30.27 -45.81
N THR A 424 -24.12 -29.28 -45.04
CA THR A 424 -25.51 -28.80 -45.13
C THR A 424 -25.75 -28.21 -46.51
N LYS A 425 -26.75 -28.72 -47.23
CA LYS A 425 -27.12 -28.20 -48.55
C LYS A 425 -27.80 -26.85 -48.43
N VAL A 426 -27.28 -25.87 -49.15
CA VAL A 426 -27.80 -24.50 -49.22
C VAL A 426 -28.64 -24.36 -50.48
N ARG A 427 -29.75 -23.60 -50.38
CA ARG A 427 -30.60 -23.32 -51.53
C ARG A 427 -29.84 -22.55 -52.61
N ALA A 428 -30.26 -22.72 -53.86
CA ALA A 428 -29.48 -22.27 -55.00
C ALA A 428 -29.44 -20.74 -55.14
N GLU A 429 -30.50 -20.07 -54.67
CA GLU A 429 -30.62 -18.62 -54.52
C GLU A 429 -29.71 -18.02 -53.42
N GLY A 430 -29.02 -18.85 -52.63
CA GLY A 430 -28.26 -18.41 -51.46
C GLY A 430 -29.09 -18.38 -50.18
N ALA A 431 -28.43 -18.11 -49.05
CA ALA A 431 -29.08 -17.99 -47.74
C ALA A 431 -28.18 -17.28 -46.71
N VAL A 432 -28.78 -16.73 -45.67
CA VAL A 432 -28.11 -16.42 -44.40
C VAL A 432 -28.47 -17.53 -43.41
N LEU A 433 -27.44 -18.20 -42.89
CA LEU A 433 -27.55 -19.41 -42.09
C LEU A 433 -26.99 -19.14 -40.69
N ALA A 434 -27.72 -19.56 -39.66
CA ALA A 434 -27.23 -19.59 -38.29
C ALA A 434 -26.78 -21.02 -37.96
N SER A 435 -25.61 -21.14 -37.34
CA SER A 435 -25.06 -22.41 -36.85
C SER A 435 -24.24 -22.18 -35.57
N ASN A 436 -23.64 -23.22 -35.02
CA ASN A 436 -22.78 -23.14 -33.84
C ASN A 436 -21.76 -24.28 -33.86
N ASN A 437 -20.48 -23.98 -33.68
CA ASN A 437 -19.41 -24.99 -33.68
C ASN A 437 -18.90 -25.38 -32.28
N ARG A 438 -19.60 -25.00 -31.20
CA ARG A 438 -19.23 -25.26 -29.78
C ARG A 438 -19.00 -26.74 -29.43
N PHE A 439 -19.47 -27.67 -30.25
CA PHE A 439 -19.27 -29.12 -30.09
C PHE A 439 -18.80 -29.80 -31.38
N ALA A 440 -18.29 -29.03 -32.34
CA ALA A 440 -17.62 -29.57 -33.53
C ALA A 440 -16.29 -30.21 -33.15
N ASP A 441 -15.76 -31.12 -33.97
CA ASP A 441 -14.51 -31.79 -33.65
C ASP A 441 -13.36 -30.80 -33.52
N ALA A 442 -12.52 -30.99 -32.51
CA ALA A 442 -11.32 -30.19 -32.36
C ALA A 442 -10.28 -30.55 -33.44
N ALA A 443 -10.30 -31.79 -33.94
CA ALA A 443 -9.41 -32.25 -34.99
C ALA A 443 -10.07 -32.12 -36.37
N LEU A 444 -9.28 -31.72 -37.37
CA LEU A 444 -9.67 -31.82 -38.77
C LEU A 444 -9.94 -33.28 -39.18
N GLU A 445 -10.86 -33.49 -40.10
CA GLU A 445 -11.05 -34.80 -40.73
C GLU A 445 -9.79 -35.22 -41.49
N VAL A 446 -9.53 -36.53 -41.55
CA VAL A 446 -8.40 -37.07 -42.32
C VAL A 446 -8.54 -36.66 -43.79
N GLY A 447 -7.62 -35.81 -44.26
CA GLY A 447 -7.58 -35.29 -45.63
C GLY A 447 -8.25 -33.92 -45.81
N GLU A 448 -8.77 -33.32 -44.74
CA GLU A 448 -9.27 -31.94 -44.74
C GLU A 448 -8.14 -30.92 -44.89
N PRO A 449 -8.26 -29.92 -45.79
CA PRO A 449 -7.23 -28.90 -45.96
C PRO A 449 -7.16 -27.92 -44.79
N ASN A 450 -5.98 -27.36 -44.54
CA ASN A 450 -5.84 -26.20 -43.66
C ASN A 450 -6.56 -24.99 -44.27
N HIS A 451 -7.72 -24.62 -43.71
CA HIS A 451 -8.52 -23.51 -44.23
C HIS A 451 -7.78 -22.18 -44.15
N ALA A 452 -7.78 -21.45 -45.27
CA ALA A 452 -7.11 -20.15 -45.40
C ALA A 452 -5.61 -20.17 -45.04
N GLY A 453 -4.95 -21.33 -45.20
CA GLY A 453 -3.53 -21.50 -44.90
C GLY A 453 -3.16 -21.38 -43.42
N ALA A 454 -4.14 -21.37 -42.51
CA ALA A 454 -3.88 -21.28 -41.08
C ALA A 454 -3.22 -22.58 -40.57
N PRO A 455 -2.15 -22.49 -39.75
CA PRO A 455 -1.43 -23.67 -39.26
C PRO A 455 -2.21 -24.43 -38.16
N LEU A 456 -3.18 -23.78 -37.52
CA LEU A 456 -4.00 -24.34 -36.45
C LEU A 456 -5.48 -24.11 -36.78
N VAL A 457 -6.11 -25.10 -37.40
CA VAL A 457 -7.53 -25.07 -37.81
C VAL A 457 -8.28 -26.13 -37.02
N THR A 458 -9.45 -25.79 -36.51
CA THR A 458 -10.26 -26.66 -35.66
C THR A 458 -11.76 -26.33 -35.79
N SER A 459 -12.63 -27.25 -35.39
CA SER A 459 -14.09 -27.03 -35.29
C SER A 459 -14.71 -26.52 -36.60
N SER A 460 -14.33 -27.15 -37.72
CA SER A 460 -14.83 -26.81 -39.05
C SER A 460 -16.25 -27.34 -39.26
N LEU A 461 -17.12 -26.50 -39.81
CA LEU A 461 -18.44 -26.90 -40.27
C LEU A 461 -18.55 -26.71 -41.78
N TRP A 462 -19.30 -27.60 -42.43
CA TRP A 462 -19.37 -27.70 -43.88
C TRP A 462 -20.77 -27.37 -44.45
N TRP A 463 -20.76 -26.66 -45.57
CA TRP A 463 -21.94 -26.37 -46.39
C TRP A 463 -21.66 -26.68 -47.86
N SER A 464 -22.69 -27.06 -48.62
CA SER A 464 -22.59 -27.25 -50.06
C SER A 464 -23.61 -26.40 -50.80
N TRP A 465 -23.17 -25.71 -51.84
CA TRP A 465 -23.99 -24.80 -52.64
C TRP A 465 -23.70 -24.99 -54.13
N THR A 466 -24.74 -25.08 -54.96
CA THR A 466 -24.60 -25.23 -56.42
C THR A 466 -25.13 -24.01 -57.13
N ALA A 467 -24.28 -23.37 -57.93
CA ALA A 467 -24.64 -22.13 -58.63
C ALA A 467 -25.64 -22.38 -59.78
N GLN A 468 -26.67 -21.54 -59.89
CA GLN A 468 -27.68 -21.61 -60.97
C GLN A 468 -27.33 -20.74 -62.19
N ALA A 469 -26.42 -19.79 -62.00
CA ALA A 469 -25.95 -18.86 -63.03
C ALA A 469 -24.45 -18.60 -62.85
N ASP A 470 -23.80 -18.14 -63.92
CA ASP A 470 -22.47 -17.56 -63.84
C ASP A 470 -22.59 -16.18 -63.19
N GLY A 471 -21.71 -15.86 -62.23
CA GLY A 471 -21.71 -14.52 -61.62
C GLY A 471 -20.96 -14.45 -60.29
N PRO A 472 -20.78 -13.22 -59.76
CA PRO A 472 -20.13 -13.03 -58.47
C PRO A 472 -20.98 -13.56 -57.33
N VAL A 473 -20.32 -14.10 -56.31
CA VAL A 473 -20.94 -14.58 -55.07
C VAL A 473 -20.14 -14.07 -53.89
N LEU A 474 -20.83 -13.56 -52.88
CA LEU A 474 -20.27 -13.25 -51.57
C LEU A 474 -20.50 -14.44 -50.63
N VAL A 475 -19.44 -14.86 -49.95
CA VAL A 475 -19.54 -15.72 -48.76
C VAL A 475 -18.98 -14.94 -47.59
N ASP A 476 -19.78 -14.71 -46.56
CA ASP A 476 -19.48 -13.77 -45.48
C ASP A 476 -19.85 -14.39 -44.12
N THR A 477 -18.94 -14.30 -43.15
CA THR A 477 -19.18 -14.78 -41.78
C THR A 477 -19.39 -13.66 -40.76
N SER A 478 -19.64 -12.43 -41.24
CA SER A 478 -20.01 -11.26 -40.42
C SER A 478 -21.15 -11.60 -39.46
N GLY A 479 -21.00 -11.16 -38.21
CA GLY A 479 -21.88 -11.51 -37.09
C GLY A 479 -21.56 -12.81 -36.34
N SER A 480 -20.60 -13.61 -36.80
CA SER A 480 -20.10 -14.76 -36.02
C SER A 480 -19.40 -14.31 -34.72
N LYS A 481 -19.57 -15.07 -33.64
CA LYS A 481 -19.12 -14.70 -32.28
C LYS A 481 -17.68 -15.08 -31.94
N PHE A 482 -16.94 -15.57 -32.93
CA PHE A 482 -15.51 -15.87 -32.82
C PHE A 482 -14.78 -15.51 -34.12
N ASN A 483 -13.44 -15.50 -34.08
CA ASN A 483 -12.61 -15.26 -35.25
C ASN A 483 -12.70 -16.46 -36.21
N THR A 484 -13.32 -16.26 -37.36
CA THR A 484 -13.58 -17.31 -38.35
C THR A 484 -12.45 -17.43 -39.36
N LEU A 485 -12.19 -18.67 -39.75
CA LEU A 485 -11.50 -19.08 -40.97
C LEU A 485 -12.57 -19.49 -41.98
N LEU A 486 -12.56 -18.89 -43.17
CA LEU A 486 -13.52 -19.17 -44.23
C LEU A 486 -12.78 -19.70 -45.45
N ALA A 487 -13.25 -20.81 -46.01
CA ALA A 487 -12.71 -21.34 -47.26
C ALA A 487 -13.81 -21.93 -48.15
N VAL A 488 -13.63 -21.76 -49.46
CA VAL A 488 -14.54 -22.22 -50.51
C VAL A 488 -13.75 -23.15 -51.44
N TYR A 489 -14.28 -24.33 -51.69
CA TYR A 489 -13.65 -25.39 -52.46
C TYR A 489 -14.55 -25.90 -53.58
N THR A 490 -13.95 -26.51 -54.60
CA THR A 490 -14.62 -27.41 -55.55
C THR A 490 -14.07 -28.83 -55.40
N GLY A 491 -14.86 -29.84 -55.79
CA GLY A 491 -14.51 -31.25 -55.65
C GLY A 491 -15.58 -32.02 -54.89
N SER A 492 -15.54 -33.36 -54.98
CA SER A 492 -16.55 -34.25 -54.40
C SER A 492 -16.04 -35.09 -53.23
N SER A 493 -14.76 -34.95 -52.85
CA SER A 493 -14.14 -35.69 -51.74
C SER A 493 -13.16 -34.80 -50.98
N VAL A 494 -13.17 -34.89 -49.65
CA VAL A 494 -12.36 -34.06 -48.74
C VAL A 494 -10.86 -34.08 -49.07
N ASN A 495 -10.31 -35.27 -49.39
CA ASN A 495 -8.89 -35.47 -49.76
C ASN A 495 -8.48 -34.90 -51.13
N ALA A 496 -9.41 -34.37 -51.92
CA ALA A 496 -9.16 -33.87 -53.28
C ALA A 496 -9.86 -32.53 -53.56
N LEU A 497 -10.11 -31.75 -52.50
CA LEU A 497 -10.67 -30.42 -52.62
C LEU A 497 -9.68 -29.46 -53.28
N LYS A 498 -10.20 -28.64 -54.19
CA LYS A 498 -9.45 -27.54 -54.81
C LYS A 498 -9.99 -26.22 -54.29
N GLU A 499 -9.14 -25.46 -53.61
CA GLU A 499 -9.51 -24.15 -53.09
C GLU A 499 -9.85 -23.19 -54.24
N VAL A 500 -10.96 -22.48 -54.08
CA VAL A 500 -11.44 -21.42 -54.97
C VAL A 500 -11.12 -20.06 -54.39
N ALA A 501 -11.41 -19.88 -53.09
CA ALA A 501 -11.13 -18.67 -52.34
C ALA A 501 -11.11 -18.99 -50.84
N SER A 502 -10.32 -18.26 -50.08
CA SER A 502 -10.31 -18.36 -48.61
C SER A 502 -9.93 -17.02 -47.98
N ALA A 503 -10.31 -16.84 -46.72
CA ALA A 503 -9.98 -15.65 -45.93
C ALA A 503 -9.97 -15.97 -44.45
N GLN A 504 -9.23 -15.17 -43.70
CA GLN A 504 -9.27 -15.14 -42.24
C GLN A 504 -9.90 -13.83 -41.77
N THR A 505 -10.28 -13.80 -40.49
CA THR A 505 -10.69 -12.55 -39.80
C THR A 505 -9.61 -11.48 -39.98
N LYS A 506 -10.01 -10.27 -40.37
CA LYS A 506 -9.08 -9.16 -40.70
C LYS A 506 -8.76 -8.30 -39.47
N PRO A 507 -7.66 -7.52 -39.49
CA PRO A 507 -7.39 -6.50 -38.47
C PRO A 507 -8.59 -5.56 -38.30
N GLY A 508 -8.91 -5.20 -37.06
CA GLY A 508 -10.11 -4.40 -36.73
C GLY A 508 -11.36 -5.21 -36.37
N GLY A 509 -11.27 -6.54 -36.29
CA GLY A 509 -12.35 -7.40 -35.77
C GLY A 509 -13.37 -7.87 -36.81
N ARG A 510 -13.23 -7.46 -38.07
CA ARG A 510 -14.09 -7.89 -39.18
C ARG A 510 -13.91 -9.38 -39.49
N ARG A 511 -15.02 -10.13 -39.44
CA ARG A 511 -15.05 -11.56 -39.75
C ARG A 511 -14.69 -11.85 -41.21
N ALA A 512 -14.32 -13.10 -41.47
CA ALA A 512 -13.84 -13.52 -42.78
C ALA A 512 -14.94 -13.42 -43.85
N TYR A 513 -14.60 -12.88 -45.02
CA TYR A 513 -15.46 -12.94 -46.19
C TYR A 513 -14.62 -13.16 -47.45
N VAL A 514 -15.21 -13.78 -48.47
CA VAL A 514 -14.61 -13.95 -49.79
C VAL A 514 -15.62 -13.63 -50.89
N THR A 515 -15.12 -13.13 -52.01
CA THR A 515 -15.90 -12.96 -53.24
C THR A 515 -15.24 -13.74 -54.37
N PHE A 516 -16.02 -14.53 -55.10
CA PHE A 516 -15.52 -15.27 -56.26
C PHE A 516 -16.59 -15.35 -57.36
N ASN A 517 -16.17 -15.62 -58.60
CA ASN A 517 -17.09 -15.83 -59.72
C ASN A 517 -17.49 -17.30 -59.80
N ALA A 518 -18.72 -17.60 -59.43
CA ALA A 518 -19.28 -18.93 -59.52
C ALA A 518 -19.65 -19.29 -60.98
N LYS A 519 -19.56 -20.57 -61.32
CA LYS A 519 -19.96 -21.13 -62.63
C LYS A 519 -21.23 -21.96 -62.49
N LYS A 520 -22.18 -21.74 -63.40
CA LYS A 520 -23.46 -22.47 -63.43
C LYS A 520 -23.24 -23.99 -63.40
N GLY A 521 -23.94 -24.66 -62.49
CA GLY A 521 -23.91 -26.10 -62.32
C GLY A 521 -22.71 -26.64 -61.52
N VAL A 522 -21.77 -25.79 -61.10
CA VAL A 522 -20.66 -26.20 -60.24
C VAL A 522 -21.09 -26.20 -58.79
N ALA A 523 -20.76 -27.29 -58.09
CA ALA A 523 -20.94 -27.41 -56.64
C ALA A 523 -19.70 -26.87 -55.91
N TYR A 524 -19.96 -25.97 -54.96
CA TYR A 524 -18.97 -25.36 -54.07
C TYR A 524 -19.19 -25.87 -52.65
N ASN A 525 -18.11 -26.31 -52.00
CA ASN A 525 -18.11 -26.70 -50.59
C ASN A 525 -17.48 -25.58 -49.77
N ILE A 526 -18.17 -25.16 -48.71
CA ILE A 526 -17.82 -23.99 -47.92
C ILE A 526 -17.54 -24.46 -46.51
N ALA A 527 -16.34 -24.16 -46.00
CA ALA A 527 -15.92 -24.48 -44.65
C ALA A 527 -15.82 -23.20 -43.83
N VAL A 528 -16.41 -23.22 -42.62
CA VAL A 528 -16.20 -22.19 -41.59
C VAL A 528 -15.59 -22.86 -40.37
N ALA A 529 -14.40 -22.42 -39.96
CA ALA A 529 -13.63 -23.01 -38.87
C ALA A 529 -13.04 -21.95 -37.94
N SER A 530 -12.36 -22.40 -36.89
CA SER A 530 -11.74 -21.56 -35.87
C SER A 530 -10.21 -21.63 -35.92
N VAL A 531 -9.54 -20.56 -35.47
CA VAL A 531 -8.09 -20.53 -35.26
C VAL A 531 -7.77 -20.99 -33.83
N GLY A 532 -7.46 -22.27 -33.63
CA GLY A 532 -7.13 -22.83 -32.30
C GLY A 532 -8.33 -23.32 -31.49
N THR A 533 -8.09 -24.26 -30.56
CA THR A 533 -9.12 -25.13 -29.92
C THR A 533 -10.07 -24.44 -28.94
N ASN A 534 -9.76 -23.21 -28.51
CA ASN A 534 -10.54 -22.50 -27.49
C ASN A 534 -11.57 -21.53 -28.09
N TYR A 535 -11.60 -21.39 -29.42
CA TYR A 535 -12.48 -20.43 -30.10
C TYR A 535 -13.65 -21.17 -30.74
N SER A 536 -14.82 -21.12 -30.11
CA SER A 536 -16.05 -21.69 -30.66
C SER A 536 -17.26 -20.84 -30.28
N GLY A 537 -18.35 -20.94 -31.03
CA GLY A 537 -19.56 -20.18 -30.76
C GLY A 537 -20.52 -20.11 -31.93
N ALA A 538 -21.46 -19.16 -31.85
CA ALA A 538 -22.45 -18.96 -32.90
C ALA A 538 -21.78 -18.48 -34.21
N ILE A 539 -22.14 -19.14 -35.30
CA ILE A 539 -21.73 -18.82 -36.68
C ILE A 539 -22.92 -18.18 -37.37
N THR A 540 -22.69 -17.04 -38.01
CA THR A 540 -23.56 -16.50 -39.05
C THR A 540 -22.83 -16.68 -40.37
N LEU A 541 -23.42 -17.38 -41.33
CA LEU A 541 -22.84 -17.61 -42.66
C LEU A 541 -23.83 -17.12 -43.72
N ALA A 542 -23.45 -16.08 -44.47
CA ALA A 542 -24.18 -15.59 -45.61
C ALA A 542 -23.53 -16.10 -46.91
N ILE A 543 -24.33 -16.70 -47.78
CA ILE A 543 -23.94 -17.07 -49.15
C ILE A 543 -24.90 -16.35 -50.09
N LEU A 544 -24.42 -15.30 -50.75
CA LEU A 544 -25.25 -14.33 -51.46
C LEU A 544 -24.78 -14.20 -52.93
N PRO A 545 -25.48 -14.83 -53.89
CA PRO A 545 -25.27 -14.59 -55.32
C PRO A 545 -25.54 -13.11 -55.66
N ASN A 546 -24.60 -12.47 -56.35
CA ASN A 546 -24.56 -11.03 -56.60
C ASN A 546 -24.53 -10.15 -55.33
N GLY A 547 -24.20 -10.72 -54.17
CA GLY A 547 -24.03 -9.98 -52.93
C GLY A 547 -22.75 -9.14 -52.92
N THR A 548 -22.75 -8.07 -52.14
CA THR A 548 -21.60 -7.21 -51.88
C THR A 548 -21.35 -7.14 -50.37
N PRO A 549 -20.08 -7.08 -49.91
CA PRO A 549 -19.78 -6.97 -48.49
C PRO A 549 -20.27 -5.64 -47.92
N ASP A 550 -20.75 -5.64 -46.68
CA ASP A 550 -21.14 -4.41 -45.98
C ASP A 550 -19.89 -3.59 -45.61
N LEU A 551 -19.79 -2.39 -46.17
CA LEU A 551 -18.73 -1.41 -45.90
C LEU A 551 -19.31 -0.12 -45.29
N THR A 552 -20.61 -0.10 -45.01
CA THR A 552 -21.31 1.09 -44.52
C THR A 552 -21.03 1.22 -43.03
N LYS A 553 -20.63 2.40 -42.57
CA LYS A 553 -20.45 2.62 -41.13
C LYS A 553 -21.81 2.74 -40.45
N PRO A 554 -21.97 2.19 -39.23
CA PRO A 554 -23.13 2.52 -38.41
C PRO A 554 -23.09 4.00 -38.00
N VAL A 555 -24.24 4.53 -37.62
CA VAL A 555 -24.41 5.89 -37.09
C VAL A 555 -24.78 5.78 -35.62
N VAL A 556 -24.07 6.52 -34.75
CA VAL A 556 -24.36 6.62 -33.32
C VAL A 556 -24.87 8.01 -32.97
N SER A 557 -25.80 8.09 -32.03
CA SER A 557 -26.33 9.34 -31.48
C SER A 557 -26.45 9.24 -29.96
N VAL A 558 -26.03 10.29 -29.24
CA VAL A 558 -26.18 10.37 -27.78
C VAL A 558 -27.29 11.36 -27.45
N ALA A 559 -28.33 10.89 -26.75
CA ALA A 559 -29.44 11.72 -26.29
C ALA A 559 -29.12 12.40 -24.95
N ARG A 560 -28.40 11.72 -24.05
CA ARG A 560 -27.92 12.23 -22.76
C ARG A 560 -26.59 11.56 -22.36
N PRO A 561 -25.67 12.24 -21.67
CA PRO A 561 -25.71 13.67 -21.33
C PRO A 561 -25.49 14.55 -22.56
N VAL A 562 -25.82 15.84 -22.45
CA VAL A 562 -25.34 16.83 -23.42
C VAL A 562 -23.90 17.21 -23.08
N SER A 563 -23.09 17.52 -24.09
CA SER A 563 -21.71 17.96 -23.87
C SER A 563 -21.68 19.31 -23.15
N GLY A 564 -20.76 19.48 -22.19
CA GLY A 564 -20.54 20.70 -21.41
C GLY A 564 -21.25 20.77 -20.07
N ILE A 565 -21.93 19.71 -19.62
CA ILE A 565 -22.62 19.72 -18.32
C ILE A 565 -21.64 19.67 -17.14
N ILE A 566 -22.08 20.21 -16.01
CA ILE A 566 -21.41 20.11 -14.71
C ILE A 566 -22.31 19.29 -13.79
N VAL A 567 -21.75 18.28 -13.12
CA VAL A 567 -22.48 17.36 -12.23
C VAL A 567 -21.82 17.31 -10.85
N GLN A 568 -22.63 17.02 -9.83
CA GLN A 568 -22.20 16.94 -8.42
C GLN A 568 -22.06 15.51 -7.92
N GLU A 569 -22.62 14.55 -8.64
CA GLU A 569 -22.43 13.12 -8.40
C GLU A 569 -21.26 12.62 -9.24
N ASN A 570 -20.55 11.62 -8.74
CA ASN A 570 -19.49 10.94 -9.47
C ASN A 570 -20.03 9.99 -10.55
N THR A 571 -21.31 10.10 -10.94
CA THR A 571 -21.90 9.30 -12.02
C THR A 571 -22.84 10.12 -12.90
N ILE A 572 -23.04 9.68 -14.15
CA ILE A 572 -24.00 10.24 -15.10
C ILE A 572 -24.76 9.15 -15.84
N ASP A 573 -26.02 9.41 -16.20
CA ASP A 573 -26.77 8.55 -17.11
C ASP A 573 -26.40 8.84 -18.58
N LEU A 574 -25.86 7.83 -19.25
CA LEU A 574 -25.71 7.79 -20.70
C LEU A 574 -26.94 7.16 -21.32
N ILE A 575 -27.53 7.84 -22.30
CA ILE A 575 -28.56 7.31 -23.19
C ILE A 575 -28.06 7.50 -24.62
N ALA A 576 -27.70 6.40 -25.29
CA ALA A 576 -27.20 6.40 -26.65
C ALA A 576 -27.95 5.39 -27.53
N SER A 577 -28.04 5.68 -28.82
CA SER A 577 -28.62 4.79 -29.84
C SER A 577 -27.73 4.68 -31.06
N ALA A 578 -27.79 3.53 -31.74
CA ALA A 578 -27.05 3.26 -32.95
C ALA A 578 -27.94 2.59 -34.01
N PHE A 579 -27.66 2.90 -35.27
CA PHE A 579 -28.37 2.34 -36.42
C PHE A 579 -27.39 2.13 -37.59
N ASP A 580 -27.54 1.03 -38.32
CA ASP A 580 -26.72 0.69 -39.47
C ASP A 580 -27.49 0.94 -40.80
N PRO A 581 -27.04 1.84 -41.68
CA PRO A 581 -27.80 2.24 -42.86
C PRO A 581 -27.81 1.19 -43.98
N GLY A 582 -28.97 1.01 -44.62
CA GLY A 582 -29.11 0.20 -45.85
C GLY A 582 -28.44 0.83 -47.10
N PRO A 583 -28.36 0.10 -48.23
CA PRO A 583 -29.12 -1.11 -48.56
C PRO A 583 -28.44 -2.44 -48.19
N VAL A 584 -27.20 -2.44 -47.72
CA VAL A 584 -26.42 -3.65 -47.42
C VAL A 584 -26.08 -3.69 -45.92
N SER A 585 -27.07 -3.44 -45.06
CA SER A 585 -26.86 -3.36 -43.60
C SER A 585 -26.65 -4.77 -43.02
N SER A 586 -25.55 -4.93 -42.29
CA SER A 586 -25.27 -6.11 -41.47
C SER A 586 -25.92 -6.03 -40.09
N GLY A 587 -26.29 -4.84 -39.63
CA GLY A 587 -26.91 -4.57 -38.33
C GLY A 587 -25.88 -4.20 -37.26
N VAL A 588 -26.32 -3.47 -36.23
CA VAL A 588 -25.44 -3.02 -35.13
C VAL A 588 -24.99 -4.22 -34.28
N ASP A 589 -23.68 -4.36 -34.07
CA ASP A 589 -23.12 -5.35 -33.14
C ASP A 589 -23.07 -4.79 -31.72
N LYS A 590 -22.48 -3.61 -31.50
CA LYS A 590 -22.37 -3.04 -30.14
C LYS A 590 -22.16 -1.52 -30.15
N ILE A 591 -22.48 -0.91 -29.01
CA ILE A 591 -22.13 0.48 -28.68
C ILE A 591 -20.97 0.42 -27.68
N ASN A 592 -19.89 1.13 -27.98
CA ASN A 592 -18.68 1.23 -27.18
C ASN A 592 -18.61 2.61 -26.53
N VAL A 593 -18.21 2.64 -25.26
CA VAL A 593 -18.09 3.87 -24.47
C VAL A 593 -16.78 3.89 -23.71
N GLN A 594 -16.09 5.02 -23.77
CA GLN A 594 -14.86 5.26 -23.04
C GLN A 594 -14.98 6.58 -22.26
N VAL A 595 -14.62 6.56 -20.98
CA VAL A 595 -14.56 7.76 -20.14
C VAL A 595 -13.10 8.06 -19.83
N LEU A 596 -12.64 9.27 -20.16
CA LEU A 596 -11.27 9.73 -19.91
C LEU A 596 -11.26 10.83 -18.83
N PRO A 597 -10.22 10.89 -17.97
CA PRO A 597 -9.09 9.97 -17.90
C PRO A 597 -9.51 8.55 -17.45
N ILE A 598 -8.82 7.53 -17.97
CA ILE A 598 -9.11 6.13 -17.63
C ILE A 598 -8.63 5.89 -16.20
N THR A 599 -9.58 5.66 -15.29
CA THR A 599 -9.32 5.07 -13.98
C THR A 599 -9.81 3.63 -13.99
N TYR A 600 -9.33 2.80 -13.06
CA TYR A 600 -9.62 1.36 -12.99
C TYR A 600 -11.14 1.02 -13.00
N ARG A 601 -12.01 1.96 -12.60
CA ARG A 601 -13.49 1.85 -12.63
C ARG A 601 -14.16 2.30 -13.93
N ASN A 602 -13.42 2.95 -14.83
CA ASN A 602 -13.90 3.64 -16.04
C ASN A 602 -13.31 3.05 -17.34
N GLY A 603 -12.96 1.76 -17.32
CA GLY A 603 -12.51 1.03 -18.49
C GLY A 603 -13.52 1.07 -19.64
N MET A 604 -13.04 0.73 -20.84
CA MET A 604 -13.86 0.71 -22.05
C MET A 604 -15.07 -0.22 -21.87
N MET A 605 -16.28 0.35 -21.87
CA MET A 605 -17.52 -0.38 -21.76
C MET A 605 -18.05 -0.74 -23.14
N SER A 606 -18.31 -2.01 -23.38
CA SER A 606 -19.02 -2.50 -24.57
C SER A 606 -20.39 -3.01 -24.15
N PHE A 607 -21.46 -2.48 -24.72
CA PHE A 607 -22.82 -2.93 -24.41
C PHE A 607 -23.25 -4.12 -25.27
N ALA A 608 -24.24 -4.87 -24.77
CA ALA A 608 -24.60 -6.21 -25.23
C ALA A 608 -24.72 -6.36 -26.77
N PRO A 609 -24.34 -7.52 -27.33
CA PRO A 609 -24.42 -7.75 -28.77
C PRO A 609 -25.84 -7.56 -29.32
N GLY A 610 -26.01 -6.71 -30.34
CA GLY A 610 -27.30 -6.39 -30.99
C GLY A 610 -28.06 -5.21 -30.39
N ALA A 611 -27.51 -4.52 -29.37
CA ALA A 611 -28.17 -3.38 -28.76
C ALA A 611 -28.16 -2.14 -29.70
N THR A 612 -29.33 -1.75 -30.19
CA THR A 612 -29.54 -0.49 -30.94
C THR A 612 -29.73 0.73 -30.03
N SER A 613 -29.85 0.51 -28.72
CA SER A 613 -29.87 1.56 -27.69
C SER A 613 -29.30 1.05 -26.37
N THR A 614 -28.69 1.96 -25.59
CA THR A 614 -28.17 1.67 -24.24
C THR A 614 -28.54 2.78 -23.28
N THR A 615 -28.86 2.40 -22.04
CA THR A 615 -29.00 3.30 -20.88
C THR A 615 -28.11 2.80 -19.77
N ASN A 616 -27.11 3.58 -19.35
CA ASN A 616 -26.17 3.15 -18.31
C ASN A 616 -25.64 4.32 -17.47
N LYS A 617 -25.27 4.03 -16.22
CA LYS A 617 -24.55 4.98 -15.38
C LYS A 617 -23.05 4.87 -15.62
N LEU A 618 -22.42 5.96 -16.04
CA LEU A 618 -20.97 6.06 -16.20
C LEU A 618 -20.40 6.76 -14.97
N ALA A 619 -19.34 6.20 -14.38
CA ALA A 619 -18.63 6.86 -13.30
C ALA A 619 -17.68 7.94 -13.86
N LEU A 620 -17.40 8.95 -13.05
CA LEU A 620 -16.61 10.13 -13.39
C LEU A 620 -15.52 10.35 -12.35
N VAL A 621 -14.40 10.89 -12.78
CA VAL A 621 -13.35 11.38 -11.88
C VAL A 621 -13.54 12.88 -11.61
N PRO A 622 -13.10 13.40 -10.45
CA PRO A 622 -13.16 14.84 -10.19
C PRO A 622 -12.46 15.63 -11.31
N GLY A 623 -13.11 16.71 -11.76
CA GLY A 623 -12.63 17.55 -12.85
C GLY A 623 -13.25 17.19 -14.22
N TYR A 624 -12.48 17.43 -15.29
CA TYR A 624 -12.95 17.22 -16.66
C TYR A 624 -12.93 15.75 -17.02
N ASN A 625 -14.08 15.27 -17.50
CA ASN A 625 -14.26 13.94 -18.05
C ASN A 625 -14.60 14.07 -19.53
N THR A 626 -13.97 13.23 -20.36
CA THR A 626 -14.32 13.09 -21.77
C THR A 626 -14.99 11.75 -22.00
N VAL A 627 -16.26 11.76 -22.37
CA VAL A 627 -17.02 10.55 -22.72
C VAL A 627 -17.03 10.39 -24.23
N LYS A 628 -16.47 9.31 -24.72
CA LYS A 628 -16.38 8.95 -26.12
C LYS A 628 -17.34 7.80 -26.41
N VAL A 629 -18.20 7.95 -27.41
CA VAL A 629 -19.22 6.96 -27.77
C VAL A 629 -19.12 6.66 -29.26
N TYR A 630 -18.98 5.39 -29.62
CA TYR A 630 -19.01 4.94 -31.02
C TYR A 630 -19.69 3.57 -31.13
N ALA A 631 -20.25 3.24 -32.29
CA ALA A 631 -20.88 1.95 -32.54
C ALA A 631 -20.07 1.13 -33.54
N THR A 632 -20.15 -0.19 -33.45
CA THR A 632 -19.65 -1.12 -34.48
C THR A 632 -20.78 -2.00 -34.99
N ASP A 633 -20.80 -2.31 -36.28
CA ASP A 633 -21.74 -3.24 -36.90
C ASP A 633 -21.21 -4.70 -36.91
N LEU A 634 -22.03 -5.63 -37.38
CA LEU A 634 -21.68 -7.06 -37.45
C LEU A 634 -20.62 -7.38 -38.53
N ALA A 635 -20.43 -6.47 -39.49
CA ALA A 635 -19.35 -6.50 -40.48
C ALA A 635 -18.03 -5.89 -39.97
N GLY A 636 -18.02 -5.31 -38.75
CA GLY A 636 -16.87 -4.69 -38.12
C GLY A 636 -16.58 -3.25 -38.57
N ASN A 637 -17.51 -2.58 -39.25
CA ASN A 637 -17.36 -1.14 -39.53
C ASN A 637 -17.70 -0.34 -38.27
N ALA A 638 -16.91 0.70 -37.98
CA ALA A 638 -17.10 1.58 -36.82
C ALA A 638 -17.67 2.94 -37.24
N SER A 639 -18.62 3.46 -36.45
CA SER A 639 -19.14 4.81 -36.61
C SER A 639 -18.06 5.87 -36.38
N ASP A 640 -18.34 7.10 -36.77
CA ASP A 640 -17.59 8.23 -36.23
C ASP A 640 -17.90 8.36 -34.72
N GLU A 641 -16.92 8.86 -33.95
CA GLU A 641 -17.01 9.00 -32.50
C GLU A 641 -17.80 10.26 -32.11
N VAL A 642 -18.71 10.12 -31.15
CA VAL A 642 -19.35 11.24 -30.46
C VAL A 642 -18.59 11.50 -29.16
N THR A 643 -17.97 12.66 -29.05
CA THR A 643 -17.22 13.09 -27.86
C THR A 643 -18.03 14.10 -27.04
N LEU A 644 -18.18 13.83 -25.75
CA LEU A 644 -18.91 14.67 -24.80
C LEU A 644 -17.97 15.08 -23.67
N MET A 645 -18.05 16.34 -23.25
CA MET A 645 -17.34 16.82 -22.07
C MET A 645 -18.29 16.88 -20.89
N VAL A 646 -17.88 16.34 -19.75
CA VAL A 646 -18.64 16.36 -18.51
C VAL A 646 -17.71 16.77 -17.38
N THR A 647 -18.06 17.81 -16.63
CA THR A 647 -17.25 18.21 -15.47
C THR A 647 -17.90 17.67 -14.21
N TYR A 648 -17.23 16.75 -13.51
CA TYR A 648 -17.65 16.34 -12.17
C TYR A 648 -16.99 17.27 -11.15
N ARG A 649 -17.80 18.03 -10.41
CA ARG A 649 -17.35 18.81 -9.26
C ARG A 649 -17.95 18.20 -8.01
N ARG A 650 -17.11 17.57 -7.18
CA ARG A 650 -17.53 17.00 -5.88
C ARG A 650 -18.21 18.09 -5.05
N ASN A 651 -19.30 17.73 -4.36
CA ASN A 651 -20.01 18.67 -3.50
C ASN A 651 -19.10 19.00 -2.30
N PRO A 652 -18.73 20.27 -2.05
CA PRO A 652 -17.88 20.64 -0.93
C PRO A 652 -18.58 20.37 0.41
N VAL A 653 -17.83 20.13 1.48
CA VAL A 653 -18.38 20.11 2.84
C VAL A 653 -19.07 21.48 3.05
N PRO A 654 -20.34 21.55 3.50
CA PRO A 654 -21.15 22.79 3.41
C PRO A 654 -20.54 24.02 4.09
N ASN A 655 -19.66 23.81 5.07
CA ASN A 655 -18.96 24.82 5.82
C ASN A 655 -17.43 24.64 5.77
N ASP A 656 -16.93 24.02 4.69
CA ASP A 656 -15.51 23.85 4.40
C ASP A 656 -14.79 25.19 4.27
N HIS A 657 -15.30 26.07 3.42
CA HIS A 657 -14.71 27.39 3.24
C HIS A 657 -15.17 28.36 4.33
N PHE A 658 -14.27 29.20 4.81
CA PHE A 658 -14.50 30.34 5.71
C PHE A 658 -15.71 31.18 5.29
N SER A 659 -15.87 31.43 3.99
CA SER A 659 -16.99 32.22 3.45
C SER A 659 -18.36 31.55 3.65
N PHE A 660 -18.38 30.22 3.82
CA PHE A 660 -19.56 29.40 4.08
C PHE A 660 -19.72 28.98 5.54
N ALA A 661 -19.00 29.61 6.47
CA ALA A 661 -19.09 29.31 7.90
C ALA A 661 -20.54 29.19 8.40
N ALA A 662 -20.86 28.12 9.11
CA ALA A 662 -22.21 27.85 9.59
C ALA A 662 -22.57 28.70 10.83
N PHE A 663 -23.76 29.31 10.88
CA PHE A 663 -24.17 30.14 12.01
C PHE A 663 -24.61 29.31 13.23
N LEU A 664 -23.99 29.56 14.38
CA LEU A 664 -24.41 29.05 15.69
C LEU A 664 -25.41 30.04 16.30
N THR A 665 -26.71 29.74 16.22
CA THR A 665 -27.78 30.70 16.56
C THR A 665 -28.27 30.65 18.00
N ALA A 666 -28.02 29.54 18.72
CA ALA A 666 -28.40 29.38 20.12
C ALA A 666 -27.24 29.77 21.06
N ASN A 667 -27.56 30.13 22.32
CA ASN A 667 -26.54 30.40 23.33
C ASN A 667 -25.78 29.14 23.77
N SER A 668 -26.33 27.95 23.50
CA SER A 668 -25.62 26.68 23.65
C SER A 668 -26.17 25.64 22.68
N GLY A 669 -25.38 24.61 22.41
CA GLY A 669 -25.79 23.51 21.53
C GLY A 669 -24.64 22.59 21.16
N THR A 670 -24.95 21.61 20.31
CA THR A 670 -23.98 20.74 19.64
C THR A 670 -24.28 20.71 18.14
N VAL A 671 -23.23 20.55 17.33
CA VAL A 671 -23.32 20.37 15.88
C VAL A 671 -22.27 19.35 15.46
N THR A 672 -22.57 18.57 14.42
CA THR A 672 -21.62 17.63 13.84
C THR A 672 -21.30 17.97 12.40
N ALA A 673 -20.09 17.63 11.96
CA ALA A 673 -19.67 17.66 10.57
C ALA A 673 -18.70 16.50 10.30
N ASP A 674 -18.41 16.24 9.03
CA ASP A 674 -17.41 15.24 8.61
C ASP A 674 -16.30 16.00 7.90
N THR A 675 -15.10 15.99 8.47
CA THR A 675 -13.92 16.73 7.98
C THR A 675 -13.10 15.94 6.98
N THR A 676 -13.41 14.67 6.72
CA THR A 676 -12.62 13.77 5.84
C THR A 676 -12.33 14.35 4.45
N GLU A 677 -13.23 15.21 3.94
CA GLU A 677 -13.13 15.83 2.61
C GLU A 677 -13.11 17.37 2.68
N ALA A 678 -12.97 17.94 3.88
CA ALA A 678 -12.72 19.37 4.04
C ALA A 678 -11.32 19.72 3.53
N THR A 679 -11.05 20.98 3.25
CA THR A 679 -9.81 21.47 2.66
C THR A 679 -9.37 22.75 3.34
N ARG A 680 -8.07 22.83 3.62
CA ARG A 680 -7.46 24.08 4.07
C ARG A 680 -7.44 25.11 2.94
N GLU A 681 -7.97 26.30 3.19
CA GLU A 681 -7.98 27.39 2.21
C GLU A 681 -6.61 28.08 2.09
N PRO A 682 -6.23 28.58 0.89
CA PRO A 682 -5.07 29.45 0.75
C PRO A 682 -5.20 30.70 1.63
N GLY A 683 -4.21 30.93 2.50
CA GLY A 683 -4.21 32.04 3.46
C GLY A 683 -4.84 31.69 4.82
N GLU A 684 -5.34 30.46 4.98
CA GLU A 684 -5.86 29.99 6.25
C GLU A 684 -4.78 29.92 7.35
N PRO A 685 -5.02 30.53 8.53
CA PRO A 685 -4.10 30.46 9.65
C PRO A 685 -3.88 29.03 10.10
N ARG A 686 -2.69 28.73 10.63
CA ARG A 686 -2.47 27.49 11.40
C ARG A 686 -3.31 27.53 12.68
N HIS A 687 -4.16 26.54 12.87
CA HIS A 687 -5.02 26.44 14.05
C HIS A 687 -4.21 25.82 15.21
N ALA A 688 -4.16 26.50 16.35
CA ALA A 688 -3.30 26.14 17.49
C ALA A 688 -1.83 25.86 17.10
N ASP A 689 -1.32 26.63 16.11
CA ASP A 689 0.03 26.51 15.55
C ASP A 689 0.37 25.14 14.93
N ASN A 690 -0.65 24.29 14.69
CA ASN A 690 -0.53 23.01 13.99
C ASN A 690 -0.75 23.17 12.46
N ASP A 691 -0.23 22.23 11.66
CA ASP A 691 -0.36 22.30 10.20
C ASP A 691 -1.80 22.04 9.69
N GLY A 692 -2.60 21.29 10.45
CA GLY A 692 -4.00 21.02 10.12
C GLY A 692 -4.17 20.45 8.71
N GLY A 693 -5.30 20.74 8.07
CA GLY A 693 -5.46 20.48 6.64
C GLY A 693 -6.90 20.36 6.15
N HIS A 694 -7.86 20.21 7.07
CA HIS A 694 -9.21 19.76 6.80
C HIS A 694 -10.23 20.51 7.66
N SER A 695 -10.11 21.84 7.68
CA SER A 695 -10.89 22.69 8.58
C SER A 695 -12.35 22.84 8.15
N VAL A 696 -13.24 22.95 9.14
CA VAL A 696 -14.62 23.38 8.95
C VAL A 696 -14.93 24.60 9.79
N TRP A 697 -15.73 25.50 9.24
CA TRP A 697 -15.95 26.82 9.79
C TRP A 697 -17.35 27.01 10.36
N TYR A 698 -17.40 27.69 11.51
CA TYR A 698 -18.63 28.16 12.15
C TYR A 698 -18.51 29.64 12.47
N LYS A 699 -19.63 30.31 12.73
CA LYS A 699 -19.65 31.69 13.22
C LYS A 699 -20.68 31.89 14.31
N PHE A 700 -20.30 32.65 15.31
CA PHE A 700 -21.10 32.96 16.49
C PHE A 700 -21.15 34.46 16.73
N LYS A 701 -22.34 34.99 17.01
CA LYS A 701 -22.53 36.41 17.34
C LYS A 701 -22.97 36.53 18.79
N ALA A 702 -22.08 37.07 19.64
CA ALA A 702 -22.34 37.14 21.07
C ALA A 702 -23.49 38.12 21.37
N PRO A 703 -24.53 37.73 22.13
CA PRO A 703 -25.65 38.61 22.44
C PRO A 703 -25.28 39.69 23.46
N GLN A 704 -24.35 39.39 24.39
CA GLN A 704 -23.86 40.28 25.45
C GLN A 704 -22.35 40.06 25.62
N ASN A 705 -21.72 40.87 26.46
CA ASN A 705 -20.38 40.55 26.93
C ASN A 705 -20.47 39.27 27.78
N GLY A 706 -19.57 38.32 27.55
CA GLY A 706 -19.56 37.08 28.33
C GLY A 706 -18.51 36.08 27.89
N ALA A 707 -18.59 34.89 28.48
CA ALA A 707 -17.72 33.77 28.20
C ALA A 707 -18.36 32.85 27.15
N LEU A 708 -17.62 32.55 26.08
CA LEU A 708 -17.93 31.49 25.14
C LEU A 708 -17.03 30.28 25.43
N LEU A 709 -17.63 29.16 25.77
CA LEU A 709 -16.97 27.86 25.90
C LEU A 709 -17.24 27.05 24.63
N LEU A 710 -16.18 26.50 24.06
CA LEU A 710 -16.19 25.61 22.91
C LEU A 710 -15.51 24.30 23.32
N SER A 711 -16.04 23.17 22.87
CA SER A 711 -15.50 21.83 23.14
C SER A 711 -15.73 20.94 21.93
N THR A 712 -14.72 20.16 21.53
CA THR A 712 -14.85 19.13 20.49
C THR A 712 -14.95 17.71 21.07
N GLU A 713 -15.15 17.61 22.39
CA GLU A 713 -15.37 16.35 23.10
C GLU A 713 -16.48 15.51 22.42
N GLY A 714 -16.14 14.26 22.07
CA GLY A 714 -17.02 13.36 21.33
C GLY A 714 -16.73 13.27 19.83
N SER A 715 -15.71 13.97 19.32
CA SER A 715 -15.14 13.74 17.98
C SER A 715 -14.36 12.42 17.95
N ASP A 716 -14.23 11.80 16.77
CA ASP A 716 -13.56 10.50 16.59
C ASP A 716 -12.08 10.62 16.14
N PHE A 717 -11.54 11.83 16.14
CA PHE A 717 -10.14 12.13 15.79
C PHE A 717 -9.61 13.27 16.68
N ASP A 718 -8.29 13.42 16.68
CA ASP A 718 -7.60 14.48 17.42
C ASP A 718 -7.82 15.85 16.77
N THR A 719 -8.45 16.77 17.51
CA THR A 719 -8.99 18.02 16.95
C THR A 719 -8.14 19.22 17.30
N LEU A 720 -8.25 20.26 16.49
CA LEU A 720 -7.77 21.62 16.74
C LEU A 720 -8.96 22.58 16.75
N ILE A 721 -8.96 23.58 17.63
CA ILE A 721 -9.92 24.69 17.59
C ILE A 721 -9.24 26.04 17.51
N GLY A 722 -9.73 26.91 16.62
CA GLY A 722 -9.30 28.29 16.50
C GLY A 722 -10.49 29.26 16.51
N LEU A 723 -10.42 30.31 17.32
CA LEU A 723 -11.42 31.37 17.41
C LEU A 723 -10.84 32.67 16.83
N TYR A 724 -11.54 33.27 15.89
CA TYR A 724 -11.05 34.37 15.06
C TYR A 724 -12.03 35.55 14.96
N GLN A 725 -11.48 36.71 14.66
CA GLN A 725 -12.19 37.90 14.20
C GLN A 725 -11.65 38.34 12.83
N GLY A 726 -12.52 38.91 12.00
CA GLY A 726 -12.17 39.39 10.67
C GLY A 726 -13.23 39.01 9.66
N ASP A 727 -13.08 39.49 8.43
CA ASP A 727 -13.99 39.25 7.31
C ASP A 727 -13.30 38.56 6.11
N ARG A 728 -12.01 38.22 6.24
CA ARG A 728 -11.22 37.50 5.25
C ARG A 728 -10.29 36.48 5.90
N VAL A 729 -10.22 35.29 5.31
CA VAL A 729 -9.44 34.14 5.80
C VAL A 729 -7.94 34.44 5.88
N ASP A 730 -7.41 35.19 4.91
CA ASP A 730 -5.99 35.58 4.80
C ASP A 730 -5.55 36.70 5.76
N SER A 731 -6.48 37.23 6.55
CA SER A 731 -6.21 38.33 7.49
C SER A 731 -6.97 38.20 8.81
N LEU A 732 -7.29 36.96 9.21
CA LEU A 732 -7.99 36.71 10.48
C LEU A 732 -7.10 37.08 11.67
N LYS A 733 -7.70 37.78 12.64
CA LYS A 733 -7.09 38.03 13.95
C LYS A 733 -7.49 36.89 14.89
N LYS A 734 -6.51 36.11 15.35
CA LYS A 734 -6.71 35.08 16.37
C LYS A 734 -7.16 35.73 17.69
N VAL A 735 -8.20 35.17 18.28
CA VAL A 735 -8.73 35.56 19.60
C VAL A 735 -8.28 34.55 20.66
N GLY A 736 -8.29 33.27 20.29
CA GLY A 736 -7.80 32.15 21.10
C GLY A 736 -7.77 30.89 20.26
N ALA A 737 -6.97 29.90 20.66
CA ALA A 737 -6.91 28.59 20.01
C ALA A 737 -6.54 27.53 21.06
N ASN A 738 -6.87 26.27 20.78
CA ASN A 738 -6.48 25.16 21.62
C ASN A 738 -6.39 23.89 20.76
N ASP A 739 -5.39 23.07 21.04
CA ASP A 739 -5.19 21.74 20.45
C ASP A 739 -5.82 20.71 21.40
N ASP A 740 -5.21 20.58 22.58
CA ASP A 740 -5.65 19.69 23.64
C ASP A 740 -6.31 20.41 24.82
N ALA A 741 -7.47 19.91 25.25
CA ALA A 741 -8.14 20.37 26.46
C ALA A 741 -7.27 20.18 27.73
N PHE A 742 -6.44 19.13 27.76
CA PHE A 742 -5.42 18.87 28.79
C PHE A 742 -4.42 17.84 28.25
N GLU A 743 -3.24 17.73 28.89
CA GLU A 743 -2.20 16.79 28.46
C GLU A 743 -2.73 15.35 28.35
N GLY A 744 -2.67 14.77 27.14
CA GLY A 744 -3.17 13.44 26.83
C GLY A 744 -4.66 13.36 26.46
N SER A 745 -5.34 14.50 26.25
CA SER A 745 -6.62 14.50 25.52
C SER A 745 -6.39 14.25 24.02
N ALA A 746 -7.48 14.08 23.28
CA ALA A 746 -7.50 14.08 21.81
C ALA A 746 -8.66 14.96 21.31
N PHE A 747 -8.98 16.00 22.09
CA PHE A 747 -10.05 16.93 21.79
C PHE A 747 -9.71 18.30 22.37
N SER A 748 -10.10 19.35 21.65
CA SER A 748 -9.86 20.74 22.02
C SER A 748 -10.97 21.29 22.90
N LYS A 749 -10.59 22.20 23.80
CA LYS A 749 -11.52 22.97 24.62
C LYS A 749 -11.00 24.38 24.85
N LEU A 750 -11.82 25.37 24.52
CA LEU A 750 -11.45 26.78 24.60
C LEU A 750 -12.54 27.58 25.32
N GLN A 751 -12.17 28.37 26.33
CA GLN A 751 -13.04 29.36 26.95
C GLN A 751 -12.51 30.77 26.72
N GLN A 752 -13.27 31.61 26.02
CA GLN A 752 -12.84 32.96 25.65
C GLN A 752 -13.87 34.03 26.01
N GLY A 753 -13.39 35.20 26.45
CA GLY A 753 -14.20 36.41 26.58
C GLY A 753 -14.63 36.95 25.21
N VAL A 754 -15.93 37.12 25.00
CA VAL A 754 -16.52 37.63 23.75
C VAL A 754 -17.40 38.85 24.01
N ARG A 755 -17.26 39.88 23.18
CA ARG A 755 -17.95 41.18 23.31
C ARG A 755 -19.31 41.16 22.61
N SER A 756 -20.28 41.87 23.20
CA SER A 756 -21.64 42.00 22.65
C SER A 756 -21.63 42.51 21.20
N ASN A 757 -22.49 41.93 20.38
CA ASN A 757 -22.73 42.30 18.98
C ASN A 757 -21.52 42.13 18.05
N GLN A 758 -20.46 41.48 18.51
CA GLN A 758 -19.29 41.12 17.71
C GLN A 758 -19.47 39.73 17.09
N LEU A 759 -19.07 39.59 15.83
CA LEU A 759 -19.06 38.31 15.11
C LEU A 759 -17.69 37.63 15.30
N TYR A 760 -17.74 36.35 15.65
CA TYR A 760 -16.58 35.48 15.81
C TYR A 760 -16.69 34.31 14.84
N TYR A 761 -15.56 33.87 14.32
CA TYR A 761 -15.42 32.69 13.48
C TYR A 761 -14.69 31.60 14.24
N ILE A 762 -15.15 30.36 14.11
CA ILE A 762 -14.62 29.20 14.81
C ILE A 762 -14.18 28.23 13.71
N ALA A 763 -12.89 27.90 13.65
CA ALA A 763 -12.39 26.81 12.85
C ALA A 763 -12.24 25.57 13.73
N VAL A 764 -12.68 24.43 13.22
CA VAL A 764 -12.34 23.13 13.80
C VAL A 764 -11.61 22.31 12.73
N ASP A 765 -10.43 21.84 13.05
CA ASP A 765 -9.53 21.08 12.15
C ASP A 765 -8.98 19.87 12.92
N GLY A 766 -8.06 19.10 12.33
CA GLY A 766 -7.41 17.97 12.99
C GLY A 766 -5.90 18.08 13.13
N PHE A 767 -5.39 17.56 14.23
CA PHE A 767 -3.96 17.57 14.53
C PHE A 767 -3.17 16.81 13.46
N ASN A 768 -2.15 17.46 12.89
CA ASN A 768 -1.31 16.94 11.80
C ASN A 768 -2.10 16.42 10.58
N GLY A 769 -3.25 17.02 10.30
CA GLY A 769 -4.11 16.64 9.18
C GLY A 769 -5.03 15.45 9.47
N SER A 770 -5.21 15.09 10.74
CA SER A 770 -6.23 14.12 11.14
C SER A 770 -7.62 14.54 10.67
N THR A 771 -8.47 13.57 10.32
CA THR A 771 -9.82 13.84 9.84
C THR A 771 -10.82 12.83 10.37
N GLY A 772 -12.08 13.23 10.46
CA GLY A 772 -13.16 12.33 10.85
C GLY A 772 -14.46 13.07 11.12
N LYS A 773 -15.31 12.48 11.94
CA LYS A 773 -16.55 13.11 12.39
C LYS A 773 -16.27 13.99 13.59
N VAL A 774 -16.39 15.29 13.36
CA VAL A 774 -16.29 16.30 14.41
C VAL A 774 -17.63 16.49 15.10
N GLN A 775 -17.60 16.63 16.42
CA GLN A 775 -18.70 17.14 17.23
C GLN A 775 -18.25 18.43 17.92
N LEU A 776 -18.81 19.58 17.52
CA LEU A 776 -18.58 20.86 18.20
C LEU A 776 -19.73 21.17 19.16
N ALA A 777 -19.42 21.27 20.44
CA ALA A 777 -20.30 21.78 21.49
C ALA A 777 -19.93 23.24 21.83
N TRP A 778 -20.94 24.08 22.06
CA TRP A 778 -20.73 25.45 22.53
C TRP A 778 -21.68 25.84 23.65
N SER A 779 -21.25 26.77 24.50
CA SER A 779 -22.10 27.43 25.48
C SER A 779 -21.63 28.86 25.78
N PHE A 780 -22.59 29.78 25.92
CA PHE A 780 -22.34 31.20 26.16
C PHE A 780 -22.99 31.63 27.49
N THR A 781 -22.21 32.27 28.35
CA THR A 781 -22.66 32.80 29.64
C THR A 781 -22.30 34.29 29.76
N PRO A 782 -23.26 35.19 30.01
CA PRO A 782 -22.97 36.60 30.26
C PRO A 782 -22.00 36.80 31.41
N ALA A 783 -20.99 37.65 31.21
CA ALA A 783 -19.95 37.95 32.20
C ALA A 783 -19.29 39.31 31.92
N GLU A 784 -18.75 39.92 32.97
CA GLU A 784 -17.89 41.09 32.83
C GLU A 784 -16.54 40.68 32.22
N LEU A 785 -15.94 41.56 31.41
CA LEU A 785 -14.70 41.30 30.69
C LEU A 785 -13.65 42.37 31.01
N TYR A 786 -12.44 41.92 31.30
CA TYR A 786 -11.24 42.77 31.35
C TYR A 786 -10.33 42.48 30.16
N THR A 787 -9.41 43.40 29.88
CA THR A 787 -8.42 43.24 28.82
C THR A 787 -7.04 42.91 29.36
N ILE A 788 -6.33 41.98 28.74
CA ILE A 788 -4.88 41.82 28.88
C ILE A 788 -4.23 42.36 27.61
N THR A 789 -3.42 43.40 27.73
CA THR A 789 -2.60 43.94 26.64
C THR A 789 -1.23 43.29 26.71
N LEU A 790 -0.97 42.33 25.81
CA LEU A 790 0.31 41.65 25.67
C LEU A 790 1.20 42.40 24.68
N SER A 791 2.47 42.56 25.04
CA SER A 791 3.51 43.13 24.17
C SER A 791 4.84 42.47 24.50
N GLY A 792 5.86 42.67 23.67
CA GLY A 792 7.20 42.20 23.99
C GLY A 792 8.28 42.86 23.14
N THR A 793 9.54 42.69 23.55
CA THR A 793 10.69 43.02 22.70
C THR A 793 10.85 41.95 21.60
N PRO A 794 11.49 42.27 20.46
CA PRO A 794 11.80 41.26 19.44
C PRO A 794 12.62 40.10 20.00
N GLY A 795 12.37 38.87 19.55
CA GLY A 795 13.13 37.68 19.96
C GLY A 795 12.34 36.61 20.72
N GLY A 796 11.02 36.61 20.62
CA GLY A 796 10.19 35.56 21.17
C GLY A 796 8.71 35.89 21.11
N ILE A 797 7.90 34.93 21.57
CA ILE A 797 6.44 35.00 21.56
C ILE A 797 5.87 34.64 22.94
N VAL A 798 4.58 34.87 23.14
CA VAL A 798 3.84 34.27 24.27
C VAL A 798 3.08 33.07 23.72
N LYS A 799 3.31 31.88 24.29
CA LYS A 799 2.66 30.64 23.85
C LYS A 799 1.14 30.83 23.81
N GLU A 800 0.50 30.39 22.72
CA GLU A 800 -0.95 30.45 22.47
C GLU A 800 -1.58 31.85 22.39
N HIS A 801 -0.80 32.92 22.56
CA HIS A 801 -1.29 34.30 22.55
C HIS A 801 -0.46 35.23 21.66
N ASP A 802 -1.11 35.89 20.71
CA ASP A 802 -0.46 36.93 19.91
C ASP A 802 -0.33 38.23 20.73
N PHE A 803 0.72 39.02 20.47
CA PHE A 803 0.82 40.36 21.04
C PHE A 803 -0.35 41.24 20.61
N GLY A 804 -0.94 41.95 21.57
CA GLY A 804 -2.13 42.76 21.37
C GLY A 804 -3.08 42.71 22.56
N VAL A 805 -4.31 43.18 22.34
CA VAL A 805 -5.36 43.20 23.36
C VAL A 805 -6.20 41.92 23.27
N VAL A 806 -6.28 41.20 24.39
CA VAL A 806 -7.08 39.98 24.58
C VAL A 806 -8.17 40.24 25.62
N ASP A 807 -9.42 39.89 25.31
CA ASP A 807 -10.54 39.97 26.25
C ASP A 807 -10.65 38.69 27.08
N VAL A 808 -10.64 38.83 28.40
CA VAL A 808 -10.71 37.72 29.36
C VAL A 808 -11.84 37.93 30.35
N VAL A 809 -12.38 36.84 30.89
CA VAL A 809 -13.50 36.89 31.83
C VAL A 809 -13.04 37.44 33.17
N ALA A 810 -13.81 38.36 33.75
CA ALA A 810 -13.48 38.93 35.05
C ALA A 810 -13.34 37.85 36.13
N GLY A 811 -12.25 37.90 36.90
CA GLY A 811 -11.90 36.95 37.95
C GLY A 811 -11.24 35.66 37.46
N SER A 812 -11.01 35.47 36.15
CA SER A 812 -10.28 34.29 35.65
C SER A 812 -8.77 34.44 35.83
N ALA A 813 -8.10 33.37 36.25
CA ALA A 813 -6.64 33.26 36.18
C ALA A 813 -6.21 32.93 34.74
N GLN A 814 -5.13 33.52 34.27
CA GLN A 814 -4.54 33.31 32.94
C GLN A 814 -3.07 32.92 33.11
N VAL A 815 -2.63 31.86 32.45
CA VAL A 815 -1.24 31.40 32.51
C VAL A 815 -0.54 31.84 31.24
N LEU A 816 0.51 32.65 31.36
CA LEU A 816 1.27 33.19 30.24
C LEU A 816 2.67 32.56 30.24
N THR A 817 3.06 32.01 29.09
CA THR A 817 4.38 31.38 28.91
C THR A 817 5.15 32.12 27.82
N ALA A 818 6.29 32.70 28.13
CA ALA A 818 7.17 33.30 27.13
C ALA A 818 8.05 32.22 26.49
N VAL A 819 8.09 32.18 25.16
CA VAL A 819 8.88 31.24 24.37
C VAL A 819 9.89 32.05 23.55
N PRO A 820 11.19 32.02 23.90
CA PRO A 820 12.21 32.74 23.14
C PRO A 820 12.41 32.15 21.74
N ASP A 821 12.67 33.01 20.76
CA ASP A 821 13.14 32.59 19.44
C ASP A 821 14.55 32.01 19.54
N LYS A 822 14.96 31.23 18.52
CA LYS A 822 16.34 30.70 18.45
C LYS A 822 17.34 31.86 18.48
N GLY A 823 18.29 31.79 19.43
CA GLY A 823 19.28 32.86 19.63
C GLY A 823 18.84 33.98 20.56
N PHE A 824 17.67 33.85 21.18
CA PHE A 824 17.17 34.75 22.21
C PHE A 824 16.88 34.00 23.51
N GLU A 825 16.83 34.74 24.61
CA GLU A 825 16.40 34.26 25.92
C GLU A 825 15.31 35.17 26.48
N PHE A 826 14.40 34.58 27.26
CA PHE A 826 13.43 35.33 28.03
C PHE A 826 14.11 35.91 29.27
N VAL A 827 13.90 37.20 29.50
CA VAL A 827 14.49 37.93 30.61
C VAL A 827 13.51 37.99 31.77
N LEU A 828 12.31 38.54 31.54
CA LEU A 828 11.30 38.82 32.56
C LEU A 828 10.00 39.37 31.92
N TRP A 829 8.94 39.40 32.72
CA TRP A 829 7.70 40.12 32.47
C TRP A 829 7.75 41.51 33.15
N GLU A 830 7.28 42.56 32.47
CA GLU A 830 7.10 43.92 33.02
C GLU A 830 5.67 44.44 32.83
N GLY A 831 5.30 45.49 33.57
CA GLY A 831 4.01 46.18 33.45
C GLY A 831 3.11 45.94 34.66
N SER A 832 1.94 45.35 34.45
CA SER A 832 1.02 44.96 35.52
C SER A 832 1.58 43.85 36.40
N TYR A 833 2.49 43.04 35.86
CA TYR A 833 3.25 42.02 36.59
C TYR A 833 4.74 42.24 36.31
N GLU A 834 5.55 42.23 37.37
CA GLU A 834 7.02 42.36 37.27
C GLU A 834 7.68 41.14 37.91
N THR A 835 8.06 40.16 37.08
CA THR A 835 8.62 38.88 37.53
C THR A 835 9.47 38.19 36.46
N SER A 836 10.48 37.43 36.87
CA SER A 836 11.24 36.55 35.97
C SER A 836 10.68 35.12 35.90
N GLU A 837 9.60 34.82 36.64
CA GLU A 837 8.92 33.52 36.58
C GLU A 837 8.30 33.29 35.20
N ASN A 838 8.54 32.11 34.63
CA ASN A 838 7.99 31.72 33.34
C ASN A 838 7.71 30.20 33.39
N PRO A 839 6.44 29.76 33.36
CA PRO A 839 5.21 30.55 33.13
C PRO A 839 4.79 31.44 34.31
N VAL A 840 4.05 32.52 34.03
CA VAL A 840 3.44 33.41 35.03
C VAL A 840 1.91 33.23 35.07
N SER A 841 1.32 33.19 36.26
CA SER A 841 -0.14 33.17 36.43
C SER A 841 -0.66 34.54 36.86
N VAL A 842 -1.56 35.13 36.07
CA VAL A 842 -2.11 36.47 36.28
C VAL A 842 -3.62 36.42 36.50
N LEU A 843 -4.13 37.24 37.41
CA LEU A 843 -5.57 37.29 37.71
C LEU A 843 -6.20 38.46 36.96
N ALA A 844 -7.24 38.19 36.15
CA ALA A 844 -7.98 39.21 35.43
C ALA A 844 -9.02 39.89 36.34
N ASP A 845 -8.56 40.67 37.34
CA ASP A 845 -9.41 41.48 38.22
C ASP A 845 -9.49 42.96 37.81
N THR A 846 -8.67 43.36 36.83
CA THR A 846 -8.62 44.68 36.20
C THR A 846 -8.08 44.55 34.76
N ASN A 847 -8.01 45.65 34.02
CA ASN A 847 -7.28 45.68 32.75
C ASN A 847 -5.77 45.60 33.02
N LEU A 848 -5.11 44.59 32.44
CA LEU A 848 -3.68 44.34 32.59
C LEU A 848 -2.91 44.77 31.34
N ALA A 849 -1.68 45.25 31.52
CA ALA A 849 -0.72 45.47 30.46
C ALA A 849 0.57 44.72 30.81
N ILE A 850 0.89 43.67 30.05
CA ILE A 850 1.99 42.75 30.35
C ILE A 850 2.96 42.76 29.17
N HIS A 851 4.24 42.92 29.46
CA HIS A 851 5.32 43.06 28.50
C HIS A 851 6.35 41.93 28.69
N ALA A 852 6.52 41.05 27.69
CA ALA A 852 7.54 40.01 27.68
C ALA A 852 8.87 40.57 27.17
N VAL A 853 9.92 40.53 27.99
CA VAL A 853 11.24 41.00 27.59
C VAL A 853 12.08 39.82 27.14
N PHE A 854 12.41 39.77 25.85
CA PHE A 854 13.42 38.91 25.25
C PHE A 854 14.69 39.69 24.92
N ARG A 855 15.83 39.01 24.93
CA ARG A 855 17.10 39.58 24.45
C ARG A 855 17.92 38.52 23.72
N ALA A 856 18.81 38.94 22.83
CA ALA A 856 19.72 38.03 22.14
C ALA A 856 20.63 37.33 23.16
N VAL A 857 20.85 36.03 22.96
CA VAL A 857 21.83 35.24 23.71
C VAL A 857 23.22 35.72 23.30
N ALA A 858 24.00 36.17 24.28
CA ALA A 858 25.39 36.53 24.05
C ALA A 858 26.26 35.27 23.97
N TYR A 859 26.52 34.81 22.75
CA TYR A 859 27.47 33.71 22.48
C TYR A 859 28.92 34.18 22.68
N SER A 860 29.76 33.31 23.23
CA SER A 860 31.20 33.56 23.35
C SER A 860 31.83 33.77 21.98
N ASP A 861 31.41 32.99 20.99
CA ASP A 861 31.66 33.27 19.57
C ASP A 861 30.52 32.76 18.70
N ASP A 862 29.94 33.66 17.91
CA ASP A 862 28.90 33.42 16.91
C ASP A 862 29.47 33.52 15.49
N PHE A 863 30.78 33.71 15.34
CA PHE A 863 31.51 33.85 14.07
C PHE A 863 31.05 35.01 13.16
N GLU A 864 30.12 35.85 13.60
CA GLU A 864 29.61 37.02 12.87
C GLU A 864 30.66 38.13 12.67
N SER A 865 31.82 38.01 13.33
CA SER A 865 33.00 38.81 13.00
C SER A 865 33.59 38.50 11.61
N GLY A 866 33.10 37.44 10.95
CA GLY A 866 33.52 36.99 9.63
C GLY A 866 34.89 36.30 9.62
N ASN A 867 35.49 36.08 10.78
CA ASN A 867 36.80 35.45 10.95
C ASN A 867 36.95 34.85 12.37
N LEU A 868 38.08 34.18 12.63
CA LEU A 868 38.35 33.52 13.92
C LEU A 868 39.07 34.42 14.95
N SER A 869 38.88 35.74 14.91
CA SER A 869 39.60 36.68 15.81
C SER A 869 38.84 37.14 17.05
N LYS A 870 37.54 36.84 17.17
CA LYS A 870 36.73 37.23 18.34
C LYS A 870 37.22 36.55 19.61
N LEU A 871 37.64 35.28 19.53
CA LEU A 871 38.38 34.58 20.57
C LEU A 871 39.77 34.14 20.09
N ALA A 872 40.62 33.70 21.02
CA ALA A 872 41.96 33.19 20.74
C ALA A 872 41.93 31.77 20.13
N TRP A 873 41.18 31.60 19.05
CA TRP A 873 41.09 30.35 18.31
C TRP A 873 42.45 29.94 17.73
N SER A 874 42.74 28.65 17.82
CA SER A 874 43.89 28.05 17.16
C SER A 874 43.41 26.90 16.28
N THR A 875 44.05 26.71 15.13
CA THR A 875 43.72 25.61 14.22
C THR A 875 44.94 24.76 13.92
N THR A 876 44.75 23.45 13.84
CA THR A 876 45.80 22.44 13.64
C THR A 876 45.32 21.35 12.69
N GLY A 877 46.22 20.53 12.15
CA GLY A 877 45.89 19.46 11.19
C GLY A 877 46.39 19.77 9.78
N ALA A 878 45.90 19.03 8.80
CA ALA A 878 46.35 19.15 7.40
C ALA A 878 45.85 20.44 6.73
N ALA A 879 44.67 20.92 7.11
CA ALA A 879 44.13 22.23 6.72
C ALA A 879 43.42 22.86 7.93
N GLY A 880 43.50 24.18 8.05
CA GLY A 880 42.88 24.91 9.16
C GLY A 880 41.38 25.14 8.96
N TRP A 881 40.65 25.26 10.07
CA TRP A 881 39.27 25.74 10.09
C TRP A 881 39.20 27.21 9.68
N TYR A 882 38.10 27.63 9.06
CA TYR A 882 37.85 29.00 8.62
C TYR A 882 36.37 29.36 8.72
N VAL A 883 36.06 30.66 8.77
CA VAL A 883 34.68 31.14 8.79
C VAL A 883 34.13 31.21 7.36
N THR A 884 32.91 30.71 7.17
CA THR A 884 32.18 30.69 5.89
C THR A 884 30.80 31.31 6.04
N ASN A 885 30.22 31.77 4.94
CA ASN A 885 28.84 32.28 4.86
C ASN A 885 27.92 31.40 4.00
N THR A 886 28.36 30.19 3.67
CA THR A 886 27.59 29.25 2.82
C THR A 886 26.45 28.57 3.58
N THR A 887 26.58 28.45 4.90
CA THR A 887 25.59 27.86 5.81
C THR A 887 25.90 28.36 7.22
N ALA A 888 24.88 28.66 8.02
CA ALA A 888 24.98 29.05 9.42
C ALA A 888 23.78 28.49 10.20
N SER A 889 23.94 28.28 11.51
CA SER A 889 22.87 27.84 12.41
C SER A 889 21.96 29.02 12.78
N ALA A 890 22.55 30.21 12.92
CA ALA A 890 21.89 31.51 13.03
C ALA A 890 22.81 32.58 12.44
N GLY A 891 22.30 33.78 12.13
CA GLY A 891 23.15 34.83 11.54
C GLY A 891 23.58 34.53 10.10
N SER A 892 24.76 35.02 9.70
CA SER A 892 25.29 34.91 8.34
C SER A 892 26.55 34.06 8.24
N TYR A 893 27.23 33.75 9.34
CA TYR A 893 28.53 33.11 9.35
C TYR A 893 28.60 31.91 10.29
N ALA A 894 29.41 30.91 9.94
CA ALA A 894 29.74 29.79 10.82
C ALA A 894 31.18 29.33 10.57
N ALA A 895 31.78 28.61 11.51
CA ALA A 895 33.10 28.02 11.33
C ALA A 895 32.98 26.66 10.63
N ARG A 896 33.80 26.43 9.60
CA ARG A 896 33.87 25.19 8.81
C ARG A 896 35.24 24.53 8.95
N SER A 897 35.27 23.21 8.96
CA SER A 897 36.51 22.43 8.88
C SER A 897 37.31 22.74 7.60
N GLY A 898 38.63 22.59 7.69
CA GLY A 898 39.50 22.74 6.52
C GLY A 898 39.24 21.65 5.48
N ALA A 899 39.46 21.96 4.20
CA ALA A 899 39.38 20.98 3.12
C ALA A 899 40.59 20.02 3.22
N ILE A 900 40.32 18.76 3.59
CA ILE A 900 41.34 17.73 3.86
C ILE A 900 41.09 16.47 3.01
N SER A 901 42.15 15.72 2.73
CA SER A 901 42.13 14.45 1.97
C SER A 901 42.06 13.21 2.88
N HIS A 902 41.97 12.01 2.30
CA HIS A 902 41.88 10.75 3.04
C HIS A 902 43.02 10.58 4.06
N GLY A 903 42.69 10.08 5.25
CA GLY A 903 43.61 9.82 6.37
C GLY A 903 44.12 11.09 7.07
N GLN A 904 43.54 12.26 6.77
CA GLN A 904 43.92 13.53 7.37
C GLN A 904 42.87 14.02 8.38
N SER A 905 43.25 14.99 9.20
CA SER A 905 42.34 15.67 10.14
C SER A 905 42.51 17.18 10.12
N SER A 906 41.47 17.89 10.55
CA SER A 906 41.41 19.34 10.72
C SER A 906 40.77 19.67 12.06
N SER A 907 41.46 20.42 12.92
CA SER A 907 40.99 20.77 14.26
C SER A 907 40.90 22.28 14.47
N LEU A 908 39.89 22.70 15.21
CA LEU A 908 39.74 24.02 15.81
C LEU A 908 39.79 23.90 17.33
N LYS A 909 40.61 24.70 18.00
CA LYS A 909 40.83 24.63 19.45
C LYS A 909 40.75 26.00 20.11
N LEU A 910 40.23 26.01 21.34
CA LEU A 910 40.23 27.15 22.22
C LEU A 910 40.66 26.72 23.63
N THR A 911 41.62 27.43 24.20
CA THR A 911 42.00 27.27 25.62
C THR A 911 41.60 28.52 26.38
N GLY A 912 40.83 28.36 27.45
CA GLY A 912 40.34 29.48 28.24
C GLY A 912 40.12 29.12 29.70
N LYS A 913 40.18 30.13 30.56
CA LYS A 913 39.75 30.00 31.95
C LYS A 913 38.23 30.14 31.99
N VAL A 914 37.55 29.17 32.58
CA VAL A 914 36.09 29.10 32.67
C VAL A 914 35.62 29.00 34.13
N VAL A 915 34.37 29.40 34.37
CA VAL A 915 33.64 29.08 35.61
C VAL A 915 32.82 27.81 35.43
N THR A 916 32.37 27.22 36.54
CA THR A 916 31.41 26.11 36.49
C THR A 916 30.16 26.51 35.71
N GLY A 917 29.76 25.68 34.75
CA GLY A 917 28.63 25.96 33.88
C GLY A 917 28.48 24.90 32.80
N THR A 918 28.09 25.32 31.60
CA THR A 918 27.86 24.45 30.44
C THR A 918 28.56 25.01 29.22
N VAL A 919 29.20 24.15 28.43
CA VAL A 919 29.72 24.45 27.10
C VAL A 919 28.68 24.05 26.08
N GLU A 920 28.27 24.99 25.24
CA GLU A 920 27.24 24.78 24.23
C GLU A 920 27.72 25.24 22.86
N PHE A 921 27.30 24.55 21.81
CA PHE A 921 27.52 24.95 20.43
C PHE A 921 26.52 24.26 19.52
N ASP A 922 26.25 24.87 18.37
CA ASP A 922 25.51 24.22 17.30
C ASP A 922 26.51 23.52 16.37
N ALA A 923 26.17 22.33 15.88
CA ALA A 923 26.99 21.62 14.89
C ALA A 923 26.15 21.02 13.77
N LYS A 924 26.77 20.94 12.59
CA LYS A 924 26.25 20.29 11.37
C LYS A 924 27.37 19.49 10.72
N VAL A 925 27.04 18.33 10.15
CA VAL A 925 27.98 17.47 9.43
C VAL A 925 27.37 17.06 8.10
N SER A 926 28.19 17.05 7.05
CA SER A 926 27.86 16.46 5.75
C SER A 926 29.10 15.70 5.30
N SER A 927 29.08 14.39 5.54
CA SER A 927 30.21 13.48 5.31
C SER A 927 29.74 12.06 5.02
N GLU A 928 30.67 11.13 4.78
CA GLU A 928 30.38 9.70 4.69
C GLU A 928 29.94 9.13 6.05
N ALA A 929 28.79 8.46 6.08
CA ALA A 929 28.20 7.93 7.31
C ALA A 929 29.06 6.80 7.90
N GLY A 930 29.45 6.94 9.17
CA GLY A 930 30.24 5.95 9.91
C GLY A 930 31.76 6.02 9.70
N TRP A 931 32.25 6.74 8.69
CA TRP A 931 33.66 6.74 8.29
C TRP A 931 34.35 8.08 8.56
N ASP A 932 33.80 9.16 8.01
CA ASP A 932 34.27 10.52 8.24
C ASP A 932 33.66 11.07 9.54
N LEU A 933 34.51 11.37 10.51
CA LEU A 933 34.08 11.67 11.88
C LEU A 933 34.31 13.13 12.24
N PHE A 934 33.24 13.79 12.71
CA PHE A 934 33.31 15.03 13.47
C PHE A 934 33.23 14.73 14.97
N GLU A 935 34.22 15.20 15.72
CA GLU A 935 34.44 14.85 17.11
C GLU A 935 34.69 16.10 17.97
N PHE A 936 34.11 16.12 19.18
CA PHE A 936 34.37 17.16 20.18
C PHE A 936 35.11 16.58 21.38
N TYR A 937 36.18 17.25 21.83
CA TYR A 937 36.97 16.87 22.99
C TYR A 937 37.09 18.02 23.99
N MET A 938 37.19 17.66 25.27
CA MET A 938 37.54 18.56 26.36
C MET A 938 38.81 18.04 27.05
N ASP A 939 39.76 18.93 27.30
CA ASP A 939 41.04 18.68 27.98
C ASP A 939 41.89 17.55 27.40
N GLY A 940 41.75 17.28 26.10
CA GLY A 940 42.50 16.22 25.43
C GLY A 940 42.12 14.81 25.90
N ALA A 941 40.87 14.61 26.33
CA ALA A 941 40.35 13.29 26.68
C ALA A 941 40.61 12.25 25.59
N SER A 942 40.87 11.00 25.97
CA SER A 942 41.17 9.89 25.04
C SER A 942 39.95 9.43 24.23
N VAL A 943 38.74 9.83 24.62
CA VAL A 943 37.47 9.53 23.95
C VAL A 943 36.73 10.86 23.76
N PRO A 944 36.13 11.11 22.58
CA PRO A 944 35.37 12.34 22.36
C PRO A 944 34.05 12.36 23.14
N LEU A 945 33.61 13.55 23.50
CA LEU A 945 32.29 13.81 24.11
C LEU A 945 31.15 13.86 23.08
N LEU A 946 31.49 14.15 21.82
CA LEU A 946 30.58 14.10 20.67
C LEU A 946 31.23 13.34 19.53
N ARG A 947 30.49 12.48 18.84
CA ARG A 947 30.91 11.88 17.58
C ARG A 947 29.73 11.87 16.60
N LEU A 948 29.91 12.52 15.46
CA LEU A 948 28.92 12.62 14.38
C LEU A 948 29.55 12.20 13.04
N SER A 949 28.73 11.68 12.13
CA SER A 949 29.11 11.30 10.77
C SER A 949 27.86 11.24 9.89
N GLY A 950 28.00 11.33 8.57
CA GLY A 950 26.86 11.30 7.65
C GLY A 950 26.26 12.69 7.41
N GLU A 951 24.99 12.73 7.02
CA GLU A 951 24.22 13.96 6.83
C GLU A 951 23.45 14.32 8.11
N VAL A 952 24.04 15.17 8.95
CA VAL A 952 23.45 15.64 10.23
C VAL A 952 23.12 17.13 10.12
N GLY A 953 21.84 17.46 10.23
CA GLY A 953 21.36 18.85 10.28
C GLY A 953 21.87 19.63 11.50
N TRP A 954 21.66 20.96 11.53
CA TRP A 954 22.06 21.78 12.67
C TRP A 954 21.34 21.35 13.95
N ALA A 955 22.11 20.95 14.96
CA ALA A 955 21.62 20.63 16.30
C ALA A 955 22.51 21.27 17.37
N ARG A 956 21.94 21.57 18.55
CA ARG A 956 22.66 22.12 19.70
C ARG A 956 23.15 21.02 20.61
N TYR A 957 24.43 21.08 20.99
CA TYR A 957 25.06 20.17 21.93
C TYR A 957 25.50 20.93 23.18
N SER A 958 25.33 20.32 24.36
CA SER A 958 25.57 20.97 25.67
C SER A 958 26.28 20.00 26.62
N TYR A 959 27.38 20.44 27.24
CA TYR A 959 28.23 19.62 28.11
C TYR A 959 28.56 20.36 29.41
N PRO A 960 28.41 19.74 30.59
CA PRO A 960 28.78 20.37 31.86
C PRO A 960 30.30 20.59 31.94
N ILE A 961 30.70 21.67 32.59
CA ILE A 961 32.11 22.01 32.82
C ILE A 961 32.35 22.53 34.23
N SER A 962 33.46 22.12 34.82
CA SER A 962 33.94 22.63 36.11
C SER A 962 34.71 23.93 35.94
N GLU A 963 34.81 24.71 37.00
CA GLU A 963 35.76 25.83 37.07
C GLU A 963 37.20 25.34 36.82
N GLY A 964 37.93 26.05 35.96
CA GLY A 964 39.31 25.72 35.65
C GLY A 964 39.82 26.33 34.35
N THR A 965 41.06 26.02 33.99
CA THR A 965 41.56 26.25 32.63
C THR A 965 41.28 25.00 31.81
N HIS A 966 40.47 25.12 30.77
CA HIS A 966 40.06 24.01 29.92
C HIS A 966 40.46 24.24 28.46
N THR A 967 40.67 23.15 27.72
CA THR A 967 40.90 23.18 26.27
C THR A 967 39.80 22.44 25.54
N PHE A 968 39.15 23.13 24.60
CA PHE A 968 38.09 22.62 23.74
C PHE A 968 38.66 22.33 22.36
N GLU A 969 38.35 21.17 21.79
CA GLU A 969 38.76 20.81 20.43
C GLU A 969 37.59 20.24 19.63
N TRP A 970 37.31 20.86 18.48
CA TRP A 970 36.43 20.33 17.44
C TRP A 970 37.30 19.81 16.31
N ARG A 971 37.21 18.52 16.02
CA ARG A 971 38.06 17.83 15.05
C ARG A 971 37.21 17.16 13.99
N TYR A 972 37.55 17.35 12.73
CA TYR A 972 37.02 16.58 11.60
C TYR A 972 38.14 15.67 11.05
N THR A 973 37.88 14.37 10.95
CA THR A 973 38.87 13.36 10.52
C THR A 973 38.28 12.54 9.38
N LYS A 974 39.06 12.42 8.29
CA LYS A 974 38.71 11.54 7.17
C LYS A 974 39.27 10.15 7.32
N ASP A 975 38.51 9.16 6.89
CA ASP A 975 39.01 7.79 6.72
C ASP A 975 39.93 7.70 5.49
N ASN A 976 40.37 6.48 5.15
CA ASN A 976 41.41 6.26 4.14
C ASN A 976 40.87 6.14 2.70
N GLN A 977 39.56 6.19 2.47
CA GLN A 977 38.93 6.07 1.15
C GLN A 977 37.76 7.06 1.01
N ASN A 978 37.25 7.25 -0.21
CA ASN A 978 35.96 7.90 -0.53
C ASN A 978 35.64 9.29 0.08
N SER A 979 34.65 9.95 -0.50
CA SER A 979 34.29 11.34 -0.21
C SER A 979 32.85 11.55 -0.63
N VAL A 980 31.97 11.86 0.33
CA VAL A 980 30.51 11.88 0.18
C VAL A 980 29.97 13.15 0.84
N GLY A 981 29.03 13.82 0.17
CA GLY A 981 28.47 15.08 0.66
C GLY A 981 29.47 16.24 0.52
N LEU A 982 29.48 17.15 1.50
CA LEU A 982 30.40 18.31 1.51
C LEU A 982 31.78 18.01 2.11
N ASP A 983 31.95 16.80 2.65
CA ASP A 983 33.15 16.36 3.37
C ASP A 983 33.61 17.39 4.42
N ALA A 984 32.67 17.88 5.21
CA ALA A 984 32.93 18.96 6.14
C ALA A 984 32.04 18.91 7.38
N ALA A 985 32.59 19.43 8.46
CA ALA A 985 31.87 19.75 9.67
C ALA A 985 31.79 21.26 9.86
N PHE A 986 30.73 21.70 10.51
CA PHE A 986 30.45 23.10 10.79
C PHE A 986 30.11 23.25 12.27
N ILE A 987 30.58 24.33 12.89
CA ILE A 987 30.14 24.76 14.21
C ILE A 987 29.72 26.23 14.20
N ASP A 988 28.76 26.55 15.06
CA ASP A 988 28.21 27.89 15.18
C ASP A 988 27.69 28.14 16.62
N ASN A 989 27.45 29.41 16.98
CA ASN A 989 26.85 29.81 18.26
C ASN A 989 27.53 29.17 19.50
N VAL A 990 28.86 29.27 19.58
CA VAL A 990 29.65 28.70 20.67
C VAL A 990 29.44 29.54 21.94
N ASN A 991 28.85 28.94 22.96
CA ASN A 991 28.70 29.51 24.30
C ASN A 991 29.58 28.76 25.30
N ILE A 992 30.61 29.43 25.79
CA ILE A 992 31.52 28.90 26.81
C ILE A 992 31.55 29.89 27.97
N PRO A 993 31.47 29.44 29.24
CA PRO A 993 31.49 30.31 30.42
C PRO A 993 32.89 30.85 30.71
N LEU A 994 33.51 31.48 29.71
CA LEU A 994 34.82 32.13 29.79
C LEU A 994 34.79 33.25 30.83
N VAL A 995 35.84 33.31 31.64
CA VAL A 995 36.10 34.43 32.54
C VAL A 995 36.72 35.56 31.70
N PRO A 996 36.04 36.70 31.48
CA PRO A 996 36.64 37.82 30.79
C PRO A 996 37.78 38.43 31.65
N PRO A 997 38.78 39.08 31.05
CA PRO A 997 39.79 39.83 31.79
C PRO A 997 39.11 40.91 32.65
N VAL A 998 39.48 41.02 33.92
CA VAL A 998 38.92 42.02 34.84
C VAL A 998 39.25 43.43 34.33
N ASP A 999 38.23 44.23 34.06
CA ASP A 999 38.36 45.65 33.75
C ASP A 999 38.19 46.48 35.04
N PRO A 1000 39.28 47.04 35.61
CA PRO A 1000 39.21 47.83 36.83
C PRO A 1000 38.46 49.17 36.66
N THR A 1001 38.12 49.57 35.43
CA THR A 1001 37.41 50.83 35.13
C THR A 1001 35.89 50.69 35.17
N ALA A 1002 35.35 49.48 35.28
CA ALA A 1002 33.92 49.18 35.32
C ALA A 1002 33.48 48.44 36.63
N PRO A 1003 33.57 49.08 37.81
CA PRO A 1003 33.24 48.43 39.08
C PRO A 1003 31.76 48.05 39.17
N ALA A 1004 31.48 46.86 39.70
CA ALA A 1004 30.13 46.39 39.91
C ALA A 1004 29.39 47.21 40.98
N ARG A 1005 28.19 47.65 40.65
CA ARG A 1005 27.27 48.40 41.48
C ARG A 1005 25.97 47.62 41.63
N LEU A 1006 25.66 47.23 42.85
CA LEU A 1006 24.41 46.55 43.20
C LEU A 1006 23.44 47.55 43.86
N VAL A 1007 22.20 47.60 43.38
CA VAL A 1007 21.15 48.47 43.86
C VAL A 1007 19.90 47.64 44.13
N LEU A 1008 19.32 47.78 45.32
CA LEU A 1008 18.00 47.26 45.62
C LEU A 1008 16.98 48.39 45.46
N LYS A 1009 15.95 48.17 44.64
CA LYS A 1009 14.84 49.09 44.41
C LYS A 1009 13.53 48.40 44.79
N LYS A 1010 12.55 49.19 45.23
CA LYS A 1010 11.15 48.73 45.30
C LYS A 1010 10.44 49.17 44.03
N THR A 1011 9.73 48.24 43.42
CA THR A 1011 8.89 48.52 42.26
C THR A 1011 7.58 49.18 42.72
N PRO A 1012 6.88 49.92 41.84
CA PRO A 1012 5.57 50.48 42.13
C PRO A 1012 4.52 49.45 42.62
N GLN A 1013 4.69 48.17 42.26
CA GLN A 1013 3.79 47.05 42.52
C GLN A 1013 4.15 46.31 43.82
N GLY A 1014 5.21 46.75 44.54
CA GLY A 1014 5.60 46.23 45.84
C GLY A 1014 6.62 45.07 45.81
N THR A 1015 7.04 44.61 44.63
CA THR A 1015 8.15 43.66 44.47
C THR A 1015 9.49 44.37 44.71
N SER A 1016 10.50 43.61 45.13
CA SER A 1016 11.87 44.13 45.28
C SER A 1016 12.70 43.72 44.08
N GLU A 1017 13.31 44.70 43.40
CA GLU A 1017 14.21 44.53 42.27
C GLU A 1017 15.66 44.71 42.73
N LEU A 1018 16.50 43.69 42.53
CA LEU A 1018 17.94 43.78 42.72
C LEU A 1018 18.60 43.99 41.35
N GLN A 1019 19.12 45.20 41.10
CA GLN A 1019 19.80 45.58 39.87
C GLN A 1019 21.31 45.63 40.09
N LEU A 1020 22.06 44.83 39.34
CA LEU A 1020 23.51 44.93 39.22
C LEU A 1020 23.86 45.66 37.91
N THR A 1021 24.73 46.64 38.00
CA THR A 1021 25.47 47.20 36.86
C THR A 1021 26.94 46.87 37.02
N GLY A 1022 27.60 46.29 36.04
CA GLY A 1022 28.99 45.86 36.14
C GLY A 1022 29.67 45.76 34.78
N GLN A 1023 30.80 45.06 34.75
CA GLN A 1023 31.51 44.80 33.51
C GLN A 1023 30.62 43.94 32.58
N PRO A 1024 30.48 44.31 31.30
CA PRO A 1024 29.79 43.48 30.31
C PRO A 1024 30.37 42.08 30.24
N ASP A 1025 29.47 41.10 30.15
CA ASP A 1025 29.74 39.67 30.03
C ASP A 1025 30.48 39.03 31.21
N GLN A 1026 30.73 39.79 32.28
CA GLN A 1026 31.26 39.29 33.54
C GLN A 1026 30.19 38.47 34.26
N VAL A 1027 30.56 37.29 34.74
CA VAL A 1027 29.71 36.48 35.61
C VAL A 1027 29.81 37.01 37.03
N TYR A 1028 28.65 37.30 37.63
CA TYR A 1028 28.52 37.71 39.02
C TYR A 1028 27.75 36.66 39.81
N VAL A 1029 28.31 36.28 40.96
CA VAL A 1029 27.59 35.51 41.98
C VAL A 1029 26.97 36.49 42.95
N ILE A 1030 25.63 36.53 42.98
CA ILE A 1030 24.86 37.31 43.93
C ILE A 1030 24.68 36.46 45.18
N LEU A 1031 25.28 36.92 46.27
CA LEU A 1031 25.29 36.27 47.57
C LEU A 1031 24.37 37.02 48.53
N ARG A 1032 23.71 36.29 49.42
CA ARG A 1032 22.90 36.82 50.52
C ARG A 1032 23.43 36.35 51.87
N ALA A 1033 23.41 37.25 52.85
CA ALA A 1033 23.57 36.94 54.26
C ALA A 1033 22.36 37.48 55.04
N LEU A 1034 21.86 36.72 56.01
CA LEU A 1034 20.75 37.19 56.85
C LEU A 1034 21.19 38.30 57.83
N GLU A 1035 22.44 38.24 58.29
CA GLU A 1035 23.02 39.16 59.25
C GLU A 1035 24.49 39.48 58.89
N LEU A 1036 24.97 40.66 59.29
CA LEU A 1036 26.38 41.06 59.22
C LEU A 1036 26.97 41.16 60.64
N PRO A 1037 27.41 40.04 61.25
CA PRO A 1037 27.97 40.05 62.59
C PRO A 1037 29.30 40.84 62.65
N VAL A 1038 29.50 41.59 63.73
CA VAL A 1038 30.63 42.53 63.88
C VAL A 1038 31.99 41.83 64.06
N ASN A 1039 31.99 40.58 64.57
CA ASN A 1039 33.21 39.87 65.00
C ASN A 1039 33.38 38.45 64.39
N THR A 1040 32.49 38.03 63.48
CA THR A 1040 32.58 36.73 62.79
C THR A 1040 32.32 36.92 61.29
N LYS A 1041 32.78 35.97 60.47
CA LYS A 1041 32.52 36.04 59.02
C LYS A 1041 31.02 35.86 58.76
N PRO A 1042 30.36 36.76 58.00
CA PRO A 1042 28.97 36.56 57.61
C PRO A 1042 28.82 35.28 56.77
N ASN A 1043 27.74 34.53 57.00
CA ASN A 1043 27.42 33.34 56.21
C ASN A 1043 26.77 33.77 54.88
N TRP A 1044 27.59 33.91 53.85
CA TRP A 1044 27.15 34.28 52.51
C TRP A 1044 26.72 33.03 51.75
N VAL A 1045 25.45 32.99 51.32
CA VAL A 1045 24.88 31.90 50.53
C VAL A 1045 24.56 32.42 49.12
N PRO A 1046 24.91 31.69 48.05
CA PRO A 1046 24.49 32.04 46.69
C PRO A 1046 22.98 32.09 46.54
N VAL A 1047 22.50 33.17 45.93
CA VAL A 1047 21.08 33.34 45.56
C VAL A 1047 20.91 33.21 44.06
N SER A 1048 21.90 33.67 43.29
CA SER A 1048 21.89 33.59 41.83
C SER A 1048 23.32 33.76 41.29
N THR A 1049 23.62 33.12 40.16
CA THR A 1049 24.86 33.29 39.41
C THR A 1049 24.47 33.64 37.99
N ASN A 1050 24.73 34.88 37.56
CA ASN A 1050 24.26 35.40 36.28
C ASN A 1050 25.38 36.13 35.55
N ARG A 1051 25.36 36.05 34.21
CA ARG A 1051 26.21 36.87 33.34
C ARG A 1051 25.60 38.27 33.21
N ALA A 1052 26.40 39.31 33.41
CA ALA A 1052 26.00 40.70 33.19
C ALA A 1052 26.01 41.05 31.70
N VAL A 1053 25.00 40.58 30.97
CA VAL A 1053 24.79 40.92 29.55
C VAL A 1053 24.62 42.44 29.42
N GLU A 1054 25.42 43.08 28.57
CA GLU A 1054 25.53 44.55 28.47
C GLU A 1054 25.85 45.25 29.80
N GLY A 1055 26.45 44.52 30.75
CA GLY A 1055 26.79 45.03 32.06
C GLY A 1055 25.60 45.13 33.01
N GLN A 1056 24.45 44.50 32.75
CA GLN A 1056 23.27 44.55 33.63
C GLN A 1056 22.79 43.16 34.06
N ILE A 1057 22.36 43.04 35.32
CA ILE A 1057 21.58 41.90 35.84
C ILE A 1057 20.40 42.47 36.63
N ARG A 1058 19.18 41.97 36.38
CA ARG A 1058 17.98 42.32 37.13
C ARG A 1058 17.37 41.04 37.71
N LEU A 1059 17.09 41.05 39.01
CA LEU A 1059 16.41 39.96 39.72
C LEU A 1059 15.21 40.53 40.46
N PHE A 1060 14.05 39.87 40.32
CA PHE A 1060 12.82 40.25 41.00
C PHE A 1060 12.49 39.22 42.06
N PHE A 1061 12.02 39.69 43.21
CA PHE A 1061 11.68 38.85 44.33
C PHE A 1061 10.27 39.16 44.81
N ASP A 1062 9.41 38.14 44.81
CA ASP A 1062 8.04 38.21 45.31
C ASP A 1062 8.03 38.06 46.85
N PRO A 1063 7.62 39.09 47.61
CA PRO A 1063 7.54 39.01 49.07
C PRO A 1063 6.49 38.00 49.59
N ALA A 1064 5.57 37.52 48.76
CA ALA A 1064 4.44 36.67 49.17
C ALA A 1064 4.71 35.16 49.14
N VAL A 1065 5.72 34.69 48.39
CA VAL A 1065 5.90 33.26 48.09
C VAL A 1065 6.92 32.56 49.00
N SER A 1066 7.75 33.30 49.74
CA SER A 1066 8.66 32.70 50.73
C SER A 1066 8.95 33.67 51.85
N GLY A 1067 9.13 33.19 53.08
CA GLY A 1067 9.67 34.01 54.17
C GLY A 1067 11.09 34.57 53.94
N ALA A 1068 11.64 34.51 52.72
CA ALA A 1068 12.91 35.10 52.33
C ALA A 1068 12.60 36.35 51.51
N GLN A 1069 12.98 37.56 51.94
CA GLN A 1069 14.27 38.13 51.53
C GLN A 1069 14.70 39.35 52.36
N GLN A 1070 14.57 39.31 53.69
CA GLN A 1070 15.36 40.23 54.53
C GLN A 1070 16.80 39.73 54.60
N GLY A 1071 17.75 40.58 54.27
CA GLY A 1071 19.18 40.24 54.31
C GLY A 1071 20.05 41.26 53.58
N PHE A 1072 21.35 41.08 53.71
CA PHE A 1072 22.37 41.85 53.01
C PHE A 1072 22.76 41.11 51.74
N TYR A 1073 22.92 41.86 50.66
CA TYR A 1073 23.29 41.34 49.36
C TYR A 1073 24.66 41.88 48.96
N ARG A 1074 25.45 41.03 48.32
CA ARG A 1074 26.65 41.46 47.60
C ARG A 1074 26.76 40.70 46.30
N ALA A 1075 27.41 41.32 45.34
CA ALA A 1075 27.85 40.64 44.15
C ALA A 1075 29.36 40.48 44.20
N VAL A 1076 29.84 39.30 43.81
CA VAL A 1076 31.26 39.02 43.65
C VAL A 1076 31.49 38.52 42.24
N THR A 1077 32.58 38.96 41.62
CA THR A 1077 33.11 38.29 40.42
C THR A 1077 33.75 36.98 40.85
N TYR A 1078 33.71 35.98 39.97
CA TYR A 1078 34.49 34.76 40.14
C TYR A 1078 35.99 35.03 40.07
#